data_AF-A0A848LZL0-F1
#
_entry.id   AF-A0A848LZL0-F1
#
_cell.length_a   1.000
_cell.length_b   1.000
_cell.length_c   1.000
_cell.angle_alpha   90.00
_cell.angle_beta   90.00
_cell.angle_gamma   90.00
#
_symmetry.space_group_name_H-M   'P 1'
#
loop_
_entity.id
_entity.type
_entity.pdbx_description
1 polymer ?
#
loop_
_entity_poly.entity_id
_entity_poly.type
_entity_poly.pdbx_seq_one_letter_code
_entity_poly.pdbx_strand_id
1 'polypeptide(L)'
;MRSGPVDSQGSNAIISRLRVGTITHVRISGVIDETFPLTASSPELNGLLVVDLGRVERISSFGVRRWIEFAAKLPPGALGLYVVHAPPVMVDQLNMVEGFAGVARVLSMLAPYTCRTCNEERMRVVNLLDEAEVIAQERVPEHTCPVCSHPLEFADLPGEFFDYARRQQFGTVDPVVMRYLRASMPAEQPELTQHLKIVQDDITYITLASALKGDLNVRRLASGLEGRVGFDFSHVSKVEPEALPKLEQVLEMASQGAQVVLCRVPPPVLAVLARSSRNPPVRMATLWLPCDCRNCGKVSHQRIQAADYLARLRTNQSVAATQCPICGGEAQVPHMPQLQGLLARMQLTDRPLDDMEGLEPRALSQYLFGSTNIDPNAKQGASTDISNSLGNTKLNIIRRLGQGGMAEVFLAKQVGVKGFEKFVVMKKILPQFAENPEFVDMLFAEARANARLTHPNVVQTFDVGVSDGVAYILMEYVRGPDLKKLVNELRRKGLALPLEHALRIVAEVAAGLHYAHSYVDPAGTPHPVVHRDVSPHNVLISLDGAIKLSDFGIAKVAGEENTQAGVLKGKISYISPEAASGRALDARNDVFALGVVLFELLTGQLPFRRDHDAATLNAIVREPAPVPSQLKPTIPQDVSDLILRALVKDPARRTPSAAALREELEAVMAHHRLNSSPAAVAQFFKDTLGDRLVEFAPSTTTGTGSHPRPMPSGTGSGNVSTGEMAAPTDGRTPGRGSGSHPATTGSGPRPATGSTPRPMTPPPVASPRPPASVGAGNALR
;
A
#
# COMPACT_ATOMS: atom_id res chain seq x y z
N MET A 1 -6.56 -29.89 -24.61
CA MET A 1 -6.51 -28.50 -24.09
C MET A 1 -5.38 -27.78 -24.81
N ARG A 2 -5.64 -26.60 -25.40
CA ARG A 2 -4.58 -25.64 -25.77
C ARG A 2 -4.87 -24.37 -24.97
N SER A 3 -4.34 -24.32 -23.76
CA SER A 3 -4.22 -23.09 -22.97
C SER A 3 -2.83 -22.53 -23.24
N GLY A 4 -2.76 -21.44 -23.98
CA GLY A 4 -1.53 -20.70 -24.18
C GLY A 4 -1.84 -19.21 -24.09
N PRO A 5 -1.02 -18.40 -23.42
CA PRO A 5 -1.10 -16.95 -23.60
C PRO A 5 -0.78 -16.65 -25.06
N VAL A 6 -1.72 -16.03 -25.77
CA VAL A 6 -1.41 -15.39 -27.04
C VAL A 6 -0.98 -13.98 -26.70
N ASP A 7 0.28 -13.69 -26.99
CA ASP A 7 0.94 -12.40 -26.80
C ASP A 7 0.07 -11.22 -27.27
N SER A 8 -0.47 -10.46 -26.33
CA SER A 8 -0.93 -9.10 -26.56
C SER A 8 0.25 -8.14 -26.35
N GLN A 9 1.29 -8.26 -27.17
CA GLN A 9 2.46 -7.39 -27.10
C GLN A 9 2.04 -5.91 -27.22
N GLY A 10 2.20 -5.17 -26.13
CA GLY A 10 1.94 -3.72 -26.09
C GLY A 10 0.55 -3.28 -25.62
N SER A 11 -0.33 -4.19 -25.19
CA SER A 11 -1.62 -3.85 -24.55
C SER A 11 -1.49 -3.75 -23.03
N ASN A 12 -2.09 -2.72 -22.42
CA ASN A 12 -2.22 -2.61 -20.96
C ASN A 12 -3.38 -3.46 -20.38
N ALA A 13 -4.25 -3.99 -21.23
CA ALA A 13 -5.22 -5.01 -20.87
C ALA A 13 -4.63 -6.41 -21.13
N ILE A 14 -4.64 -7.26 -20.11
CA ILE A 14 -4.28 -8.68 -20.23
C ILE A 14 -5.55 -9.48 -20.51
N ILE A 15 -5.50 -10.33 -21.53
CA ILE A 15 -6.64 -11.13 -21.95
C ILE A 15 -6.31 -12.60 -21.83
N SER A 16 -7.06 -13.30 -21.00
CA SER A 16 -7.04 -14.75 -20.90
C SER A 16 -8.32 -15.32 -21.50
N ARG A 17 -8.19 -16.48 -22.15
CA ARG A 17 -9.29 -17.09 -22.91
C ARG A 17 -9.40 -18.55 -22.56
N LEU A 18 -10.62 -19.00 -22.31
CA LEU A 18 -10.96 -20.39 -22.08
C LEU A 18 -12.15 -20.76 -22.96
N ARG A 19 -11.97 -21.77 -23.81
CA ARG A 19 -13.06 -22.29 -24.64
C ARG A 19 -13.65 -23.55 -24.02
N VAL A 20 -14.96 -23.54 -23.80
CA VAL A 20 -15.73 -24.67 -23.25
C VAL A 20 -16.91 -24.96 -24.18
N GLY A 21 -16.73 -25.96 -25.06
CA GLY A 21 -17.75 -26.29 -26.06
C GLY A 21 -18.01 -25.11 -27.02
N THR A 22 -19.25 -24.65 -27.05
CA THR A 22 -19.70 -23.48 -27.84
C THR A 22 -19.45 -22.15 -27.14
N ILE A 23 -18.95 -22.14 -25.89
CA ILE A 23 -18.66 -20.92 -25.15
C ILE A 23 -17.18 -20.55 -25.25
N THR A 24 -16.91 -19.27 -25.47
CA THR A 24 -15.58 -18.68 -25.32
C THR A 24 -15.64 -17.68 -24.18
N HIS A 25 -15.04 -18.05 -23.04
CA HIS A 25 -14.89 -17.17 -21.89
C HIS A 25 -13.61 -16.36 -22.04
N VAL A 26 -13.75 -15.05 -22.07
CA VAL A 26 -12.67 -14.08 -22.17
C VAL A 26 -12.61 -13.32 -20.85
N ARG A 27 -11.52 -13.43 -20.12
CA ARG A 27 -11.29 -12.63 -18.90
C ARG A 27 -10.31 -11.52 -19.21
N ILE A 28 -10.72 -10.30 -18.87
CA ILE A 28 -9.95 -9.08 -19.08
C ILE A 28 -9.48 -8.57 -17.72
N SER A 29 -8.20 -8.26 -17.62
CA SER A 29 -7.61 -7.66 -16.42
C SER A 29 -6.69 -6.48 -16.76
N GLY A 30 -6.53 -5.54 -15.83
CA GLY A 30 -5.69 -4.35 -16.01
C GLY A 30 -6.47 -3.18 -16.60
N VAL A 31 -5.86 -2.43 -17.52
CA VAL A 31 -6.41 -1.16 -18.03
C VAL A 31 -6.90 -1.29 -19.47
N ILE A 32 -8.16 -0.93 -19.72
CA ILE A 32 -8.71 -0.81 -21.08
C ILE A 32 -8.39 0.59 -21.61
N ASP A 33 -7.50 0.70 -22.59
CA ASP A 33 -7.10 1.98 -23.19
C ASP A 33 -6.99 1.90 -24.73
N GLU A 34 -6.32 2.85 -25.37
CA GLU A 34 -6.13 2.88 -26.83
C GLU A 34 -5.47 1.62 -27.41
N THR A 35 -4.74 0.87 -26.57
CA THR A 35 -4.04 -0.36 -26.91
C THR A 35 -4.90 -1.61 -26.74
N PHE A 36 -6.17 -1.46 -26.35
CA PHE A 36 -7.10 -2.57 -26.13
C PHE A 36 -7.16 -3.50 -27.36
N PRO A 37 -6.84 -4.80 -27.21
CA PRO A 37 -6.45 -5.62 -28.36
C PRO A 37 -7.61 -6.40 -28.97
N LEU A 38 -8.80 -6.43 -28.34
CA LEU A 38 -9.97 -7.07 -28.94
C LEU A 38 -10.60 -6.14 -29.96
N THR A 39 -10.89 -6.71 -31.13
CA THR A 39 -11.61 -6.01 -32.18
C THR A 39 -12.73 -6.90 -32.70
N ALA A 40 -13.71 -6.32 -33.40
CA ALA A 40 -14.76 -7.07 -34.09
C ALA A 40 -14.23 -8.03 -35.17
N SER A 41 -12.94 -7.95 -35.51
CA SER A 41 -12.31 -8.81 -36.51
C SER A 41 -11.48 -9.95 -35.91
N SER A 42 -11.44 -10.12 -34.58
CA SER A 42 -10.67 -11.19 -33.91
C SER A 42 -11.20 -12.58 -34.30
N PRO A 43 -10.54 -13.31 -35.24
CA PRO A 43 -11.06 -14.57 -35.78
C PRO A 43 -11.14 -15.69 -34.75
N GLU A 44 -10.47 -15.54 -33.62
CA GLU A 44 -10.43 -16.50 -32.53
C GLU A 44 -11.64 -16.44 -31.58
N LEU A 45 -12.43 -15.37 -31.64
CA LEU A 45 -13.62 -15.18 -30.81
C LEU A 45 -14.85 -15.75 -31.51
N ASN A 46 -15.14 -17.03 -31.24
CA ASN A 46 -16.26 -17.75 -31.86
C ASN A 46 -17.21 -18.34 -30.81
N GLY A 47 -18.46 -18.57 -31.20
CA GLY A 47 -19.52 -19.11 -30.35
C GLY A 47 -20.14 -18.07 -29.42
N LEU A 48 -20.69 -18.51 -28.28
CA LEU A 48 -21.28 -17.66 -27.25
C LEU A 48 -20.14 -17.06 -26.42
N LEU A 49 -19.94 -15.73 -26.50
CA LEU A 49 -18.86 -15.04 -25.81
C LEU A 49 -19.29 -14.63 -24.40
N VAL A 50 -18.52 -15.04 -23.39
CA VAL A 50 -18.70 -14.59 -22.00
C VAL A 50 -17.48 -13.75 -21.64
N VAL A 51 -17.65 -12.46 -21.41
CA VAL A 51 -16.57 -11.52 -21.09
C VAL A 51 -16.63 -11.18 -19.59
N ASP A 52 -15.61 -11.61 -18.86
CA ASP A 52 -15.44 -11.33 -17.44
C ASP A 52 -14.57 -10.09 -17.25
N LEU A 53 -15.20 -9.04 -16.72
CA LEU A 53 -14.59 -7.73 -16.50
C LEU A 53 -14.15 -7.51 -15.05
N GLY A 54 -14.32 -8.51 -14.16
CA GLY A 54 -14.14 -8.32 -12.72
C GLY A 54 -12.73 -7.94 -12.28
N ARG A 55 -11.75 -7.95 -13.19
CA ARG A 55 -10.36 -7.56 -12.94
C ARG A 55 -9.92 -6.32 -13.74
N VAL A 56 -10.87 -5.62 -14.36
CA VAL A 56 -10.61 -4.34 -15.02
C VAL A 56 -10.47 -3.26 -13.94
N GLU A 57 -9.30 -2.65 -13.87
CA GLU A 57 -8.96 -1.65 -12.85
C GLU A 57 -9.40 -0.25 -13.28
N ARG A 58 -9.29 0.05 -14.58
CA ARG A 58 -9.59 1.37 -15.14
C ARG A 58 -9.88 1.27 -16.64
N ILE A 59 -10.66 2.21 -17.15
CA ILE A 59 -10.88 2.44 -18.58
C ILE A 59 -10.55 3.88 -18.95
N SER A 60 -9.73 4.10 -19.99
CA SER A 60 -9.39 5.43 -20.51
C SER A 60 -10.43 5.92 -21.52
N SER A 61 -10.48 7.22 -21.82
CA SER A 61 -11.41 7.75 -22.84
C SER A 61 -11.20 7.15 -24.24
N PHE A 62 -9.96 6.78 -24.59
CA PHE A 62 -9.68 6.05 -25.83
C PHE A 62 -10.07 4.57 -25.70
N GLY A 63 -9.89 3.98 -24.52
CA GLY A 63 -10.36 2.63 -24.20
C GLY A 63 -11.88 2.48 -24.30
N VAL A 64 -12.64 3.49 -23.89
CA VAL A 64 -14.10 3.55 -24.05
C VAL A 64 -14.47 3.39 -25.53
N ARG A 65 -13.80 4.12 -26.44
CA ARG A 65 -14.05 3.98 -27.89
C ARG A 65 -13.72 2.58 -28.39
N ARG A 66 -12.56 2.03 -28.01
CA ARG A 66 -12.15 0.67 -28.40
C ARG A 66 -13.13 -0.39 -27.90
N TRP A 67 -13.60 -0.24 -26.67
CA TRP A 67 -14.62 -1.12 -26.10
C TRP A 67 -15.93 -1.04 -26.86
N ILE A 68 -16.42 0.18 -27.15
CA ILE A 68 -17.63 0.38 -27.97
C ILE A 68 -17.47 -0.25 -29.36
N GLU A 69 -16.33 -0.04 -30.02
CA GLU A 69 -16.05 -0.66 -31.33
C GLU A 69 -16.14 -2.18 -31.29
N PHE A 70 -15.62 -2.79 -30.21
CA PHE A 70 -15.69 -4.23 -29.98
C PHE A 70 -17.12 -4.70 -29.63
N ALA A 71 -17.81 -3.99 -28.73
CA ALA A 71 -19.13 -4.37 -28.24
C ALA A 71 -20.25 -4.07 -29.25
N ALA A 72 -20.05 -3.15 -30.19
CA ALA A 72 -21.04 -2.77 -31.19
C ALA A 72 -21.23 -3.83 -32.30
N LYS A 73 -20.20 -4.64 -32.59
CA LYS A 73 -20.25 -5.65 -33.67
C LYS A 73 -19.61 -6.95 -33.22
N LEU A 74 -20.41 -8.03 -33.22
CA LEU A 74 -19.91 -9.37 -32.96
C LEU A 74 -18.94 -9.82 -34.06
N PRO A 75 -17.83 -10.50 -33.70
CA PRO A 75 -17.00 -11.20 -34.68
C PRO A 75 -17.83 -12.19 -35.52
N PRO A 76 -17.46 -12.46 -36.80
CA PRO A 76 -18.29 -13.23 -37.72
C PRO A 76 -18.72 -14.63 -37.24
N GLY A 77 -17.96 -15.25 -36.33
CA GLY A 77 -18.30 -16.56 -35.75
C GLY A 77 -18.86 -16.50 -34.34
N ALA A 78 -19.11 -15.31 -33.77
CA ALA A 78 -19.72 -15.14 -32.46
C ALA A 78 -21.25 -15.12 -32.56
N LEU A 79 -21.91 -15.90 -31.70
CA LEU A 79 -23.38 -16.07 -31.66
C LEU A 79 -24.06 -15.14 -30.65
N GLY A 80 -23.29 -14.57 -29.72
CA GLY A 80 -23.78 -13.64 -28.70
C GLY A 80 -22.64 -13.15 -27.81
N LEU A 81 -22.84 -12.00 -27.16
CA LEU A 81 -21.88 -11.41 -26.21
C LEU A 81 -22.58 -11.19 -24.87
N TYR A 82 -22.00 -11.76 -23.82
CA TYR A 82 -22.49 -11.68 -22.45
C TYR A 82 -21.36 -11.11 -21.57
N VAL A 83 -21.67 -10.15 -20.71
CA VAL A 83 -20.71 -9.51 -19.81
C VAL A 83 -21.03 -9.90 -18.37
N VAL A 84 -20.00 -10.28 -17.61
CA VAL A 84 -20.12 -10.63 -16.19
C VAL A 84 -19.11 -9.85 -15.35
N HIS A 85 -19.47 -9.63 -14.08
CA HIS A 85 -18.67 -8.95 -13.06
C HIS A 85 -18.19 -7.56 -13.47
N ALA A 86 -19.04 -6.75 -14.12
CA ALA A 86 -18.69 -5.37 -14.45
C ALA A 86 -18.33 -4.58 -13.17
N PRO A 87 -17.08 -4.09 -13.00
CA PRO A 87 -16.70 -3.28 -11.84
C PRO A 87 -17.30 -1.86 -11.91
N PRO A 88 -17.30 -1.08 -10.82
CA PRO A 88 -17.87 0.27 -10.79
C PRO A 88 -17.40 1.16 -11.94
N VAL A 89 -16.10 1.15 -12.23
CA VAL A 89 -15.52 1.91 -13.36
C VAL A 89 -16.12 1.55 -14.73
N MET A 90 -16.68 0.34 -14.90
CA MET A 90 -17.40 -0.06 -16.11
C MET A 90 -18.89 0.25 -16.01
N VAL A 91 -19.48 0.14 -14.80
CA VAL A 91 -20.88 0.53 -14.52
C VAL A 91 -21.09 2.02 -14.79
N ASP A 92 -20.15 2.87 -14.39
CA ASP A 92 -20.17 4.31 -14.68
C ASP A 92 -20.25 4.57 -16.18
N GLN A 93 -19.46 3.86 -16.98
CA GLN A 93 -19.48 4.02 -18.44
C GLN A 93 -20.79 3.47 -19.05
N LEU A 94 -21.32 2.36 -18.52
CA LEU A 94 -22.63 1.83 -18.92
C LEU A 94 -23.75 2.85 -18.68
N ASN A 95 -23.67 3.62 -17.58
CA ASN A 95 -24.64 4.64 -17.22
C ASN A 95 -24.47 5.92 -18.07
N MET A 96 -23.24 6.40 -18.26
CA MET A 96 -22.94 7.69 -18.87
C MET A 96 -22.84 7.69 -20.40
N VAL A 97 -22.42 6.58 -21.02
CA VAL A 97 -22.07 6.55 -22.45
C VAL A 97 -23.09 5.75 -23.24
N GLU A 98 -23.80 6.43 -24.14
CA GLU A 98 -24.78 5.79 -25.02
C GLU A 98 -24.11 4.75 -25.93
N GLY A 99 -24.71 3.55 -25.99
CA GLY A 99 -24.17 2.45 -26.79
C GLY A 99 -22.93 1.78 -26.21
N PHE A 100 -22.51 2.08 -24.97
CA PHE A 100 -21.33 1.47 -24.33
C PHE A 100 -21.38 -0.06 -24.27
N ALA A 101 -22.56 -0.62 -24.01
CA ALA A 101 -22.77 -2.07 -24.03
C ALA A 101 -22.87 -2.63 -25.47
N GLY A 102 -23.18 -1.81 -26.46
CA GLY A 102 -23.44 -2.26 -27.83
C GLY A 102 -24.50 -3.38 -27.88
N VAL A 103 -24.12 -4.54 -28.42
CA VAL A 103 -24.97 -5.75 -28.48
C VAL A 103 -24.78 -6.67 -27.27
N ALA A 104 -23.93 -6.30 -26.31
CA ALA A 104 -23.62 -7.10 -25.14
C ALA A 104 -24.80 -7.15 -24.16
N ARG A 105 -25.05 -8.35 -23.61
CA ARG A 105 -25.96 -8.54 -22.48
C ARG A 105 -25.17 -8.57 -21.19
N VAL A 106 -25.31 -7.55 -20.35
CA VAL A 106 -24.66 -7.50 -19.04
C VAL A 106 -25.49 -8.32 -18.06
N LEU A 107 -24.88 -9.34 -17.46
CA LEU A 107 -25.56 -10.31 -16.60
C LEU A 107 -25.24 -10.11 -15.12
N SER A 108 -24.05 -9.59 -14.79
CA SER A 108 -23.69 -9.29 -13.41
C SER A 108 -22.73 -8.10 -13.30
N MET A 109 -22.80 -7.42 -12.16
CA MET A 109 -21.94 -6.29 -11.80
C MET A 109 -21.37 -6.46 -10.39
N LEU A 110 -20.25 -5.81 -10.12
CA LEU A 110 -19.65 -5.72 -8.79
C LEU A 110 -20.14 -4.44 -8.13
N ALA A 111 -21.01 -4.59 -7.14
CA ALA A 111 -21.64 -3.54 -6.37
C ALA A 111 -20.90 -3.28 -5.05
N PRO A 112 -20.68 -2.03 -4.64
CA PRO A 112 -19.99 -1.71 -3.39
C PRO A 112 -20.95 -1.76 -2.19
N TYR A 113 -20.52 -2.41 -1.12
CA TYR A 113 -21.26 -2.54 0.13
C TYR A 113 -20.35 -2.31 1.34
N THR A 114 -20.90 -1.77 2.42
CA THR A 114 -20.20 -1.50 3.67
C THR A 114 -20.94 -2.11 4.85
N CYS A 115 -20.22 -2.78 5.74
CA CYS A 115 -20.79 -3.29 6.99
C CYS A 115 -20.73 -2.24 8.09
N ARG A 116 -21.86 -1.76 8.61
CA ARG A 116 -21.85 -0.80 9.75
C ARG A 116 -21.26 -1.36 11.05
N THR A 117 -21.34 -2.67 11.26
CA THR A 117 -20.87 -3.30 12.50
C THR A 117 -19.34 -3.46 12.57
N CYS A 118 -18.69 -3.87 11.48
CA CYS A 118 -17.23 -4.10 11.45
C CYS A 118 -16.48 -3.14 10.52
N ASN A 119 -17.20 -2.17 9.93
CA ASN A 119 -16.69 -1.17 8.99
C ASN A 119 -15.95 -1.73 7.77
N GLU A 120 -16.27 -2.97 7.40
CA GLU A 120 -15.67 -3.67 6.27
C GLU A 120 -16.37 -3.25 4.96
N GLU A 121 -15.60 -2.71 4.03
CA GLU A 121 -16.03 -2.40 2.66
C GLU A 121 -15.76 -3.60 1.74
N ARG A 122 -16.75 -4.05 0.97
CA ARG A 122 -16.61 -5.15 0.03
C ARG A 122 -17.44 -4.95 -1.23
N MET A 123 -16.90 -5.48 -2.32
CA MET A 123 -17.67 -5.68 -3.55
C MET A 123 -18.52 -6.95 -3.43
N ARG A 124 -19.75 -6.89 -3.93
CA ARG A 124 -20.67 -8.02 -4.05
C ARG A 124 -21.09 -8.19 -5.50
N VAL A 125 -21.17 -9.45 -5.93
CA VAL A 125 -21.70 -9.76 -7.25
C VAL A 125 -23.21 -9.62 -7.18
N VAL A 126 -23.75 -8.67 -7.92
CA VAL A 126 -25.19 -8.54 -8.15
C VAL A 126 -25.51 -9.19 -9.49
N ASN A 127 -26.34 -10.24 -9.46
CA ASN A 127 -26.84 -10.88 -10.66
C ASN A 127 -28.07 -10.12 -11.16
N LEU A 128 -27.94 -9.49 -12.32
CA LEU A 128 -28.97 -8.60 -12.84
C LEU A 128 -30.23 -9.33 -13.29
N LEU A 129 -30.15 -10.63 -13.59
CA LEU A 129 -31.32 -11.45 -13.91
C LEU A 129 -32.06 -11.88 -12.64
N ASP A 130 -31.31 -12.34 -11.64
CA ASP A 130 -31.90 -12.88 -10.40
C ASP A 130 -32.47 -11.73 -9.54
N GLU A 131 -31.82 -10.57 -9.55
CA GLU A 131 -32.18 -9.39 -8.75
C GLU A 131 -33.02 -8.36 -9.52
N ALA A 132 -33.49 -8.70 -10.74
CA ALA A 132 -34.16 -7.76 -11.63
C ALA A 132 -35.37 -7.06 -10.99
N GLU A 133 -36.17 -7.81 -10.22
CA GLU A 133 -37.37 -7.28 -9.55
C GLU A 133 -37.02 -6.30 -8.42
N VAL A 134 -35.97 -6.61 -7.65
CA VAL A 134 -35.48 -5.75 -6.55
C VAL A 134 -34.96 -4.44 -7.14
N ILE A 135 -34.14 -4.53 -8.18
CA ILE A 135 -33.55 -3.38 -8.87
C ILE A 135 -34.63 -2.50 -9.53
N ALA A 136 -35.65 -3.11 -10.16
CA ALA A 136 -36.75 -2.38 -10.79
C ALA A 136 -37.58 -1.55 -9.80
N GLN A 137 -37.59 -1.93 -8.53
CA GLN A 137 -38.29 -1.22 -7.44
C GLN A 137 -37.40 -0.17 -6.74
N GLU A 138 -36.24 0.17 -7.31
CA GLU A 138 -35.23 1.06 -6.72
C GLU A 138 -34.68 0.58 -5.37
N ARG A 139 -34.76 -0.73 -5.13
CA ARG A 139 -34.20 -1.37 -3.94
C ARG A 139 -32.83 -1.96 -4.26
N VAL A 140 -32.01 -2.11 -3.22
CA VAL A 140 -30.69 -2.76 -3.31
C VAL A 140 -30.80 -4.23 -2.96
N PRO A 141 -30.09 -5.12 -3.67
CA PRO A 141 -29.97 -6.51 -3.28
C PRO A 141 -29.40 -6.64 -1.87
N GLU A 142 -30.02 -7.48 -1.04
CA GLU A 142 -29.59 -7.67 0.34
C GLU A 142 -28.41 -8.64 0.42
N HIS A 143 -27.38 -8.25 1.16
CA HIS A 143 -26.22 -9.09 1.42
C HIS A 143 -25.86 -9.05 2.90
N THR A 144 -25.24 -10.13 3.39
CA THR A 144 -24.72 -10.19 4.76
C THR A 144 -23.20 -10.06 4.78
N CYS A 145 -22.70 -9.51 5.87
CA CYS A 145 -21.29 -9.34 6.09
C CYS A 145 -20.66 -10.69 6.41
N PRO A 146 -19.64 -11.16 5.66
CA PRO A 146 -18.99 -12.43 5.92
C PRO A 146 -18.07 -12.39 7.15
N VAL A 147 -17.82 -11.19 7.71
CA VAL A 147 -17.01 -10.99 8.90
C VAL A 147 -17.85 -11.08 10.17
N CYS A 148 -19.08 -10.54 10.19
CA CYS A 148 -19.87 -10.51 11.42
C CYS A 148 -21.34 -10.93 11.22
N SER A 149 -21.70 -11.40 10.03
CA SER A 149 -23.05 -11.85 9.64
C SER A 149 -24.15 -10.79 9.69
N HIS A 150 -23.82 -9.52 9.99
CA HIS A 150 -24.78 -8.42 9.98
C HIS A 150 -25.12 -7.97 8.55
N PRO A 151 -26.29 -7.36 8.31
CA PRO A 151 -26.64 -6.81 7.01
C PRO A 151 -25.60 -5.81 6.50
N LEU A 152 -25.28 -5.91 5.21
CA LEU A 152 -24.46 -4.95 4.51
C LEU A 152 -25.33 -3.80 4.00
N GLU A 153 -24.81 -2.59 4.12
CA GLU A 153 -25.40 -1.41 3.52
C GLU A 153 -24.76 -1.16 2.16
N PHE A 154 -25.55 -0.78 1.16
CA PHE A 154 -25.03 -0.41 -0.14
C PHE A 154 -24.29 0.93 -0.04
N ALA A 155 -23.07 1.00 -0.57
CA ALA A 155 -22.14 2.10 -0.32
C ALA A 155 -22.22 3.24 -1.36
N ASP A 156 -23.19 3.20 -2.26
CA ASP A 156 -23.37 4.15 -3.36
C ASP A 156 -24.85 4.57 -3.48
N LEU A 157 -25.21 5.43 -4.45
CA LEU A 157 -26.59 5.79 -4.74
C LEU A 157 -27.25 4.72 -5.61
N PRO A 158 -28.24 3.94 -5.10
CA PRO A 158 -28.82 2.82 -5.85
C PRO A 158 -29.45 3.22 -7.19
N GLY A 159 -30.12 4.38 -7.19
CA GLY A 159 -30.76 4.92 -8.38
C GLY A 159 -29.77 5.23 -9.50
N GLU A 160 -28.59 5.75 -9.16
CA GLU A 160 -27.55 6.07 -10.15
C GLU A 160 -26.80 4.81 -10.57
N PHE A 161 -26.39 3.97 -9.60
CA PHE A 161 -25.60 2.77 -9.86
C PHE A 161 -26.35 1.76 -10.74
N PHE A 162 -27.63 1.50 -10.44
CA PHE A 162 -28.44 0.54 -11.20
C PHE A 162 -29.23 1.16 -12.36
N ASP A 163 -28.98 2.41 -12.73
CA ASP A 163 -29.69 3.09 -13.81
C ASP A 163 -29.65 2.32 -15.14
N TYR A 164 -28.47 1.88 -15.56
CA TYR A 164 -28.32 1.03 -16.75
C TYR A 164 -29.13 -0.26 -16.61
N ALA A 165 -29.05 -0.95 -15.47
CA ALA A 165 -29.76 -2.21 -15.24
C ALA A 165 -31.29 -2.05 -15.34
N ARG A 166 -31.83 -0.92 -14.87
CA ARG A 166 -33.26 -0.59 -14.97
C ARG A 166 -33.71 -0.28 -16.39
N ARG A 167 -32.84 0.35 -17.19
CA ARG A 167 -33.09 0.64 -18.61
C ARG A 167 -33.00 -0.59 -19.51
N GLN A 168 -32.37 -1.67 -19.05
CA GLN A 168 -32.22 -2.90 -19.82
C GLN A 168 -33.50 -3.72 -19.85
N GLN A 169 -33.85 -4.19 -21.05
CA GLN A 169 -34.79 -5.29 -21.20
C GLN A 169 -34.01 -6.59 -21.16
N PHE A 170 -34.07 -7.30 -20.03
CA PHE A 170 -33.46 -8.62 -19.90
C PHE A 170 -34.18 -9.62 -20.81
N GLY A 171 -33.73 -9.72 -22.06
CA GLY A 171 -34.17 -10.74 -22.99
C GLY A 171 -33.77 -12.15 -22.52
N THR A 172 -34.22 -13.18 -23.23
CA THR A 172 -33.86 -14.56 -22.91
C THR A 172 -32.35 -14.77 -23.06
N VAL A 173 -31.68 -15.13 -21.96
CA VAL A 173 -30.27 -15.56 -21.97
C VAL A 173 -30.20 -16.99 -22.46
N ASP A 174 -29.20 -17.29 -23.28
CA ASP A 174 -29.01 -18.64 -23.82
C ASP A 174 -28.86 -19.65 -22.65
N PRO A 175 -29.68 -20.72 -22.60
CA PRO A 175 -29.62 -21.70 -21.52
C PRO A 175 -28.25 -22.35 -21.33
N VAL A 176 -27.43 -22.43 -22.38
CA VAL A 176 -26.05 -22.94 -22.33
C VAL A 176 -25.16 -21.97 -21.57
N VAL A 177 -25.34 -20.65 -21.74
CA VAL A 177 -24.62 -19.61 -20.98
C VAL A 177 -25.04 -19.61 -19.53
N MET A 178 -26.35 -19.69 -19.23
CA MET A 178 -26.83 -19.78 -17.85
C MET A 178 -26.29 -21.02 -17.12
N ARG A 179 -26.27 -22.17 -17.81
CA ARG A 179 -25.70 -23.41 -17.26
C ARG A 179 -24.19 -23.28 -17.06
N TYR A 180 -23.49 -22.65 -17.99
CA TYR A 180 -22.05 -22.41 -17.90
C TYR A 180 -21.70 -21.49 -16.73
N LEU A 181 -22.44 -20.38 -16.53
CA LEU A 181 -22.18 -19.45 -15.44
C LEU A 181 -22.46 -20.09 -14.08
N ARG A 182 -23.55 -20.85 -13.95
CA ARG A 182 -23.83 -21.64 -12.74
C ARG A 182 -22.76 -22.70 -12.44
N ALA A 183 -22.10 -23.21 -13.48
CA ALA A 183 -21.05 -24.23 -13.38
C ALA A 183 -19.62 -23.68 -13.24
N SER A 184 -19.36 -22.47 -13.73
CA SER A 184 -18.05 -21.82 -13.77
C SER A 184 -17.85 -20.83 -12.63
N MET A 185 -18.92 -20.50 -11.93
CA MET A 185 -18.88 -20.00 -10.56
C MET A 185 -18.62 -21.19 -9.62
N PRO A 186 -17.54 -21.13 -8.82
CA PRO A 186 -16.21 -21.63 -9.15
C PRO A 186 -16.11 -23.18 -9.23
N ALA A 187 -15.48 -23.71 -10.28
CA ALA A 187 -15.09 -25.13 -10.37
C ALA A 187 -13.63 -25.41 -10.81
N GLU A 188 -12.83 -24.38 -11.15
CA GLU A 188 -11.36 -24.52 -11.08
C GLU A 188 -10.93 -23.99 -9.72
N GLN A 189 -10.64 -24.92 -8.81
CA GLN A 189 -10.04 -24.57 -7.52
C GLN A 189 -8.70 -23.87 -7.81
N PRO A 190 -8.49 -22.64 -7.30
CA PRO A 190 -7.20 -22.00 -7.46
C PRO A 190 -6.10 -22.90 -6.88
N GLU A 191 -4.96 -23.01 -7.56
CA GLU A 191 -3.77 -23.69 -7.01
C GLU A 191 -3.40 -22.98 -5.71
N LEU A 192 -3.50 -23.72 -4.60
CA LEU A 192 -3.13 -23.25 -3.29
C LEU A 192 -1.64 -23.50 -3.09
N THR A 193 -0.82 -22.45 -3.18
CA THR A 193 0.65 -22.58 -3.17
C THR A 193 1.23 -22.81 -1.77
N GLN A 194 0.47 -22.54 -0.72
CA GLN A 194 0.89 -22.68 0.68
C GLN A 194 -0.25 -23.14 1.59
N HIS A 195 0.07 -23.81 2.70
CA HIS A 195 -0.92 -24.20 3.71
C HIS A 195 -1.50 -22.95 4.38
N LEU A 196 -2.81 -22.94 4.62
CA LEU A 196 -3.51 -21.89 5.35
C LEU A 196 -3.89 -22.40 6.72
N LYS A 197 -3.68 -21.60 7.76
CA LYS A 197 -4.09 -21.90 9.14
C LYS A 197 -4.90 -20.73 9.68
N ILE A 198 -6.14 -20.99 10.04
CA ILE A 198 -7.03 -20.08 10.75
C ILE A 198 -7.22 -20.60 12.17
N VAL A 199 -7.16 -19.68 13.14
CA VAL A 199 -7.51 -19.96 14.52
C VAL A 199 -8.63 -19.00 14.91
N GLN A 200 -9.74 -19.54 15.38
CA GLN A 200 -10.85 -18.77 15.91
C GLN A 200 -11.43 -19.50 17.12
N ASP A 201 -11.46 -18.81 18.27
CA ASP A 201 -11.92 -19.37 19.53
C ASP A 201 -11.19 -20.70 19.87
N ASP A 202 -11.94 -21.80 20.06
CA ASP A 202 -11.39 -23.13 20.34
C ASP A 202 -11.16 -23.97 19.06
N ILE A 203 -11.24 -23.35 17.90
CA ILE A 203 -11.25 -23.99 16.60
C ILE A 203 -10.02 -23.59 15.77
N THR A 204 -9.26 -24.57 15.30
CA THR A 204 -8.14 -24.36 14.36
C THR A 204 -8.38 -25.07 13.03
N TYR A 205 -8.60 -24.32 11.96
CA TYR A 205 -8.86 -24.83 10.61
C TYR A 205 -7.65 -24.69 9.70
N ILE A 206 -7.21 -25.81 9.11
CA ILE A 206 -5.99 -25.88 8.29
C ILE A 206 -6.34 -26.37 6.89
N THR A 207 -6.21 -25.52 5.88
CA THR A 207 -6.35 -25.90 4.46
C THR A 207 -4.98 -26.19 3.87
N LEU A 208 -4.81 -27.39 3.29
CA LEU A 208 -3.51 -27.84 2.81
C LEU A 208 -3.25 -27.46 1.34
N ALA A 209 -2.00 -27.08 1.04
CA ALA A 209 -1.52 -26.70 -0.28
C ALA A 209 -1.75 -27.79 -1.34
N SER A 210 -1.82 -27.37 -2.61
CA SER A 210 -2.17 -28.24 -3.73
C SER A 210 -1.19 -29.38 -4.01
N ALA A 211 0.06 -29.25 -3.56
CA ALA A 211 1.05 -30.31 -3.60
C ALA A 211 1.62 -30.56 -2.20
N LEU A 212 1.41 -31.76 -1.66
CA LEU A 212 2.06 -32.22 -0.43
C LEU A 212 3.42 -32.84 -0.80
N LYS A 213 4.50 -32.17 -0.41
CA LYS A 213 5.87 -32.51 -0.76
C LYS A 213 6.66 -33.07 0.42
N GLY A 214 7.79 -33.71 0.12
CA GLY A 214 8.72 -34.25 1.12
C GLY A 214 9.33 -33.20 2.06
N ASP A 215 9.20 -31.90 1.80
CA ASP A 215 9.71 -30.79 2.62
C ASP A 215 8.68 -30.25 3.64
N LEU A 216 7.53 -30.92 3.80
CA LEU A 216 6.48 -30.53 4.76
C LEU A 216 7.05 -30.16 6.15
N ASN A 217 6.76 -28.95 6.62
CA ASN A 217 7.27 -28.47 7.91
C ASN A 217 6.36 -28.94 9.05
N VAL A 218 6.70 -30.09 9.63
CA VAL A 218 5.93 -30.74 10.69
C VAL A 218 5.74 -29.84 11.91
N ARG A 219 6.81 -29.16 12.36
CA ARG A 219 6.74 -28.28 13.53
C ARG A 219 5.77 -27.13 13.33
N ARG A 220 5.79 -26.52 12.14
CA ARG A 220 4.91 -25.38 11.81
C ARG A 220 3.45 -25.79 11.74
N LEU A 221 3.14 -26.93 11.12
CA LEU A 221 1.77 -27.41 11.01
C LEU A 221 1.22 -27.90 12.35
N ALA A 222 2.05 -28.49 13.20
CA ALA A 222 1.65 -29.05 14.49
C ALA A 222 1.73 -28.06 15.66
N SER A 223 2.35 -26.88 15.50
CA SER A 223 2.50 -25.92 16.60
C SER A 223 1.18 -25.23 16.95
N GLY A 224 0.90 -25.10 18.26
CA GLY A 224 -0.26 -24.36 18.78
C GLY A 224 -1.59 -24.93 18.27
N LEU A 225 -1.74 -26.25 18.35
CA LEU A 225 -2.97 -26.97 18.03
C LEU A 225 -3.59 -27.46 19.33
N GLU A 226 -4.60 -26.74 19.81
CA GLU A 226 -5.35 -27.05 21.03
C GLU A 226 -6.85 -26.97 20.71
N GLY A 227 -7.69 -27.68 21.49
CA GLY A 227 -9.14 -27.64 21.29
C GLY A 227 -9.62 -28.53 20.12
N ARG A 228 -10.28 -27.94 19.13
CA ARG A 228 -10.88 -28.64 17.97
C ARG A 228 -10.14 -28.25 16.69
N VAL A 229 -9.58 -29.23 15.98
CA VAL A 229 -8.74 -28.99 14.79
C VAL A 229 -9.32 -29.69 13.57
N GLY A 230 -9.33 -29.01 12.43
CA GLY A 230 -9.89 -29.48 11.17
C GLY A 230 -8.87 -29.34 10.06
N PHE A 231 -8.51 -30.45 9.42
CA PHE A 231 -7.65 -30.45 8.24
C PHE A 231 -8.48 -30.59 6.98
N ASP A 232 -8.44 -29.59 6.14
CA ASP A 232 -9.08 -29.57 4.82
C ASP A 232 -8.08 -29.88 3.72
N PHE A 233 -8.39 -30.93 2.96
CA PHE A 233 -7.56 -31.41 1.85
C PHE A 233 -8.15 -31.07 0.48
N SER A 234 -9.21 -30.26 0.43
CA SER A 234 -9.98 -29.99 -0.79
C SER A 234 -9.13 -29.50 -1.98
N HIS A 235 -8.00 -28.83 -1.73
CA HIS A 235 -7.08 -28.32 -2.75
C HIS A 235 -5.95 -29.29 -3.13
N VAL A 236 -5.76 -30.38 -2.39
CA VAL A 236 -4.64 -31.31 -2.57
C VAL A 236 -4.83 -32.15 -3.83
N SER A 237 -4.04 -31.84 -4.85
CA SER A 237 -4.07 -32.54 -6.15
C SER A 237 -2.98 -33.60 -6.27
N LYS A 238 -1.87 -33.45 -5.53
CA LYS A 238 -0.70 -34.33 -5.59
C LYS A 238 -0.11 -34.57 -4.20
N VAL A 239 0.28 -35.81 -3.92
CA VAL A 239 1.00 -36.20 -2.68
C VAL A 239 2.25 -36.97 -3.07
N GLU A 240 3.41 -36.49 -2.66
CA GLU A 240 4.69 -37.19 -2.84
C GLU A 240 4.86 -38.29 -1.79
N PRO A 241 5.49 -39.44 -2.13
CA PRO A 241 5.68 -40.54 -1.17
C PRO A 241 6.39 -40.10 0.12
N GLU A 242 7.32 -39.15 0.01
CA GLU A 242 8.10 -38.60 1.12
C GLU A 242 7.28 -37.68 2.05
N ALA A 243 6.13 -37.19 1.59
CA ALA A 243 5.23 -36.35 2.39
C ALA A 243 4.43 -37.17 3.41
N LEU A 244 4.25 -38.48 3.18
CA LEU A 244 3.39 -39.35 3.99
C LEU A 244 3.86 -39.46 5.45
N PRO A 245 5.13 -39.80 5.77
CA PRO A 245 5.57 -39.92 7.16
C PRO A 245 5.45 -38.60 7.93
N LYS A 246 5.61 -37.47 7.23
CA LYS A 246 5.51 -36.13 7.81
C LYS A 246 4.06 -35.75 8.07
N LEU A 247 3.15 -36.06 7.15
CA LEU A 247 1.72 -35.84 7.36
C LEU A 247 1.21 -36.67 8.55
N GLU A 248 1.63 -37.94 8.65
CA GLU A 248 1.32 -38.79 9.81
C GLU A 248 1.84 -38.18 11.12
N GLN A 249 3.08 -37.70 11.12
CA GLN A 249 3.67 -37.05 12.28
C GLN A 249 2.89 -35.78 12.69
N VAL A 250 2.45 -34.96 11.73
CA VAL A 250 1.62 -33.78 11.99
C VAL A 250 0.30 -34.20 12.65
N LEU A 251 -0.39 -35.18 12.09
CA LEU A 251 -1.68 -35.65 12.60
C LEU A 251 -1.55 -36.27 14.00
N GLU A 252 -0.49 -37.04 14.24
CA GLU A 252 -0.20 -37.64 15.54
C GLU A 252 0.10 -36.56 16.59
N MET A 253 0.96 -35.59 16.27
CA MET A 253 1.25 -34.46 17.18
C MET A 253 0.01 -33.61 17.46
N ALA A 254 -0.79 -33.30 16.44
CA ALA A 254 -2.04 -32.55 16.58
C ALA A 254 -3.02 -33.27 17.53
N SER A 255 -3.10 -34.60 17.42
CA SER A 255 -4.02 -35.40 18.22
C SER A 255 -3.65 -35.55 19.70
N GLN A 256 -2.44 -35.12 20.11
CA GLN A 256 -2.03 -35.11 21.52
C GLN A 256 -2.66 -33.97 22.31
N GLY A 257 -3.05 -32.87 21.64
CA GLY A 257 -3.60 -31.65 22.28
C GLY A 257 -4.97 -31.21 21.77
N ALA A 258 -5.49 -31.84 20.72
CA ALA A 258 -6.74 -31.44 20.08
C ALA A 258 -7.57 -32.61 19.53
N GLN A 259 -8.88 -32.41 19.41
CA GLN A 259 -9.76 -33.29 18.63
C GLN A 259 -9.59 -32.99 17.14
N VAL A 260 -8.93 -33.88 16.41
CA VAL A 260 -8.60 -33.68 14.99
C VAL A 260 -9.64 -34.33 14.09
N VAL A 261 -10.14 -33.57 13.11
CA VAL A 261 -11.10 -34.00 12.09
C VAL A 261 -10.53 -33.76 10.69
N LEU A 262 -10.62 -34.75 9.80
CA LEU A 262 -10.24 -34.63 8.39
C LEU A 262 -11.49 -34.34 7.55
N CYS A 263 -11.40 -33.30 6.73
CA CYS A 263 -12.48 -32.79 5.89
C CYS A 263 -12.06 -32.79 4.41
N ARG A 264 -13.04 -33.04 3.52
CA ARG A 264 -12.90 -33.01 2.05
C ARG A 264 -11.64 -33.71 1.57
N VAL A 265 -11.45 -34.96 2.00
CA VAL A 265 -10.25 -35.74 1.68
C VAL A 265 -10.32 -36.28 0.24
N PRO A 266 -9.39 -35.90 -0.67
CA PRO A 266 -9.45 -36.29 -2.07
C PRO A 266 -8.75 -37.64 -2.34
N PRO A 267 -8.99 -38.28 -3.51
CA PRO A 267 -8.42 -39.59 -3.84
C PRO A 267 -6.89 -39.72 -3.70
N PRO A 268 -6.05 -38.73 -4.04
CA PRO A 268 -4.60 -38.83 -3.85
C PRO A 268 -4.19 -39.03 -2.38
N VAL A 269 -4.90 -38.36 -1.46
CA VAL A 269 -4.64 -38.46 -0.02
C VAL A 269 -5.17 -39.80 0.51
N LEU A 270 -6.38 -40.20 0.09
CA LEU A 270 -6.97 -41.48 0.46
C LEU A 270 -6.11 -42.67 0.04
N ALA A 271 -5.55 -42.63 -1.17
CA ALA A 271 -4.67 -43.68 -1.70
C ALA A 271 -3.37 -43.82 -0.90
N VAL A 272 -2.89 -42.71 -0.31
CA VAL A 272 -1.69 -42.66 0.52
C VAL A 272 -2.01 -43.16 1.94
N LEU A 273 -3.10 -42.68 2.56
CA LEU A 273 -3.56 -43.16 3.87
C LEU A 273 -3.87 -44.66 3.85
N ALA A 274 -4.46 -45.18 2.77
CA ALA A 274 -4.78 -46.59 2.63
C ALA A 274 -3.54 -47.50 2.71
N ARG A 275 -2.36 -47.01 2.28
CA ARG A 275 -1.08 -47.75 2.33
C ARG A 275 -0.39 -47.68 3.68
N SER A 276 -0.78 -46.73 4.53
CA SER A 276 -0.22 -46.61 5.87
C SER A 276 -0.73 -47.71 6.78
N SER A 277 0.18 -48.38 7.49
CA SER A 277 -0.13 -49.31 8.57
C SER A 277 -0.44 -48.60 9.90
N ARG A 278 -0.19 -47.30 10.00
CA ARG A 278 -0.48 -46.48 11.18
C ARG A 278 -1.91 -45.97 11.12
N ASN A 279 -2.52 -45.82 12.30
CA ASN A 279 -3.87 -45.30 12.43
C ASN A 279 -3.84 -44.16 13.45
N PRO A 280 -3.57 -42.91 13.00
CA PRO A 280 -3.51 -41.78 13.92
C PRO A 280 -4.90 -41.57 14.56
N PRO A 281 -4.98 -41.10 15.82
CA PRO A 281 -6.25 -40.92 16.52
C PRO A 281 -6.97 -39.65 16.05
N VAL A 282 -7.36 -39.66 14.77
CA VAL A 282 -8.06 -38.60 14.06
C VAL A 282 -9.38 -39.13 13.53
N ARG A 283 -10.36 -38.23 13.42
CA ARG A 283 -11.69 -38.55 12.89
C ARG A 283 -11.78 -38.14 11.43
N MET A 284 -12.51 -38.87 10.60
CA MET A 284 -12.76 -38.49 9.20
C MET A 284 -14.24 -38.17 9.03
N ALA A 285 -14.53 -36.96 8.52
CA ALA A 285 -15.89 -36.50 8.29
C ALA A 285 -16.29 -36.67 6.82
N THR A 286 -15.59 -35.98 5.91
CA THR A 286 -16.03 -35.86 4.52
C THR A 286 -14.93 -36.20 3.51
N LEU A 287 -15.35 -36.78 2.39
CA LEU A 287 -14.55 -37.10 1.20
C LEU A 287 -14.77 -36.04 0.13
N TRP A 288 -13.77 -35.83 -0.73
CA TRP A 288 -13.82 -34.91 -1.88
C TRP A 288 -13.67 -35.69 -3.18
N LEU A 289 -14.78 -36.17 -3.73
CA LEU A 289 -14.75 -37.17 -4.81
C LEU A 289 -15.12 -36.57 -6.17
N PRO A 290 -14.39 -36.93 -7.26
CA PRO A 290 -14.72 -36.51 -8.61
C PRO A 290 -15.96 -37.28 -9.09
N CYS A 291 -17.10 -36.59 -9.16
CA CYS A 291 -18.37 -37.18 -9.56
C CYS A 291 -18.64 -36.90 -11.04
N ASP A 292 -18.84 -37.96 -11.81
CA ASP A 292 -19.09 -37.91 -13.26
C ASP A 292 -20.56 -37.68 -13.55
N CYS A 293 -20.90 -36.54 -14.14
CA CYS A 293 -22.28 -36.30 -14.55
C CYS A 293 -22.60 -36.97 -15.88
N ARG A 294 -23.56 -37.91 -15.86
CA ARG A 294 -24.04 -38.58 -17.08
C ARG A 294 -24.81 -37.64 -18.01
N ASN A 295 -25.36 -36.55 -17.47
CA ASN A 295 -26.18 -35.61 -18.22
C ASN A 295 -25.35 -34.53 -18.94
N CYS A 296 -24.27 -34.02 -18.33
CA CYS A 296 -23.43 -32.99 -18.95
C CYS A 296 -22.00 -33.46 -19.31
N GLY A 297 -21.64 -34.70 -18.98
CA GLY A 297 -20.32 -35.28 -19.26
C GLY A 297 -19.18 -34.60 -18.49
N LYS A 298 -19.49 -33.78 -17.48
CA LYS A 298 -18.50 -33.06 -16.66
C LYS A 298 -18.24 -33.79 -15.36
N VAL A 299 -16.98 -33.74 -14.94
CA VAL A 299 -16.54 -34.13 -13.60
C VAL A 299 -16.67 -32.92 -12.69
N SER A 300 -17.40 -33.08 -11.59
CA SER A 300 -17.45 -32.10 -10.49
C SER A 300 -16.94 -32.77 -9.22
N HIS A 301 -16.00 -32.16 -8.52
CA HIS A 301 -15.64 -32.65 -7.20
C HIS A 301 -16.75 -32.29 -6.20
N GLN A 302 -17.22 -33.28 -5.45
CA GLN A 302 -18.32 -33.10 -4.51
C GLN A 302 -17.97 -33.67 -3.15
N ARG A 303 -18.56 -33.05 -2.13
CA ARG A 303 -18.44 -33.44 -0.74
C ARG A 303 -19.35 -34.62 -0.45
N ILE A 304 -18.79 -35.72 0.03
CA ILE A 304 -19.52 -36.94 0.37
C ILE A 304 -19.22 -37.31 1.83
N GLN A 305 -20.25 -37.64 2.62
CA GLN A 305 -20.05 -38.10 4.00
C GLN A 305 -19.33 -39.45 4.02
N ALA A 306 -18.26 -39.57 4.81
CA ALA A 306 -17.42 -40.76 4.83
C ALA A 306 -18.19 -41.97 5.40
N ALA A 307 -19.03 -41.77 6.42
CA ALA A 307 -19.88 -42.81 7.01
C ALA A 307 -20.90 -43.36 6.01
N ASP A 308 -21.60 -42.48 5.30
CA ASP A 308 -22.57 -42.86 4.26
C ASP A 308 -21.89 -43.61 3.11
N TYR A 309 -20.70 -43.17 2.71
CA TYR A 309 -19.93 -43.83 1.66
C TYR A 309 -19.50 -45.24 2.08
N LEU A 310 -19.00 -45.42 3.32
CA LEU A 310 -18.65 -46.75 3.85
C LEU A 310 -19.87 -47.67 3.97
N ALA A 311 -21.01 -47.16 4.44
CA ALA A 311 -22.24 -47.94 4.55
C ALA A 311 -22.64 -48.53 3.19
N ARG A 312 -22.50 -47.74 2.12
CA ARG A 312 -22.79 -48.16 0.74
C ARG A 312 -21.78 -49.16 0.18
N LEU A 313 -20.49 -49.00 0.49
CA LEU A 313 -19.49 -50.00 0.11
C LEU A 313 -19.76 -51.35 0.78
N ARG A 314 -20.23 -51.38 2.03
CA ARG A 314 -20.58 -52.63 2.75
C ARG A 314 -21.77 -53.36 2.15
N THR A 315 -22.75 -52.64 1.61
CA THR A 315 -23.93 -53.23 0.97
C THR A 315 -23.73 -53.56 -0.51
N ASN A 316 -22.53 -53.28 -1.06
CA ASN A 316 -22.18 -53.43 -2.48
C ASN A 316 -23.21 -52.76 -3.42
N GLN A 317 -23.87 -51.71 -2.93
CA GLN A 317 -24.82 -50.91 -3.69
C GLN A 317 -24.07 -49.84 -4.48
N SER A 318 -24.55 -49.50 -5.69
CA SER A 318 -23.99 -48.35 -6.41
C SER A 318 -24.11 -47.11 -5.53
N VAL A 319 -23.02 -46.36 -5.38
CA VAL A 319 -23.05 -45.12 -4.60
C VAL A 319 -24.06 -44.18 -5.27
N ALA A 320 -25.18 -43.89 -4.59
CA ALA A 320 -26.29 -43.14 -5.16
C ALA A 320 -25.81 -41.83 -5.79
N ALA A 321 -26.41 -41.48 -6.93
CA ALA A 321 -26.10 -40.26 -7.64
C ALA A 321 -26.35 -39.04 -6.74
N THR A 322 -25.43 -38.10 -6.75
CA THR A 322 -25.64 -36.77 -6.18
C THR A 322 -26.19 -35.84 -7.26
N GLN A 323 -26.77 -34.73 -6.84
CA GLN A 323 -27.17 -33.72 -7.80
C GLN A 323 -25.91 -33.07 -8.40
N CYS A 324 -25.80 -33.08 -9.72
CA CYS A 324 -24.73 -32.41 -10.44
C CYS A 324 -24.85 -30.90 -10.24
N PRO A 325 -23.83 -30.23 -9.68
CA PRO A 325 -23.88 -28.78 -9.46
C PRO A 325 -23.87 -27.99 -10.78
N ILE A 326 -23.42 -28.61 -11.87
CA ILE A 326 -23.26 -27.99 -13.19
C ILE A 326 -24.58 -27.98 -13.98
N CYS A 327 -25.33 -29.09 -13.98
CA CYS A 327 -26.52 -29.22 -14.82
C CYS A 327 -27.78 -29.67 -14.08
N GLY A 328 -27.72 -29.85 -12.76
CA GLY A 328 -28.82 -30.32 -11.91
C GLY A 328 -29.23 -31.79 -12.14
N GLY A 329 -28.59 -32.49 -13.08
CA GLY A 329 -28.84 -33.90 -13.38
C GLY A 329 -28.08 -34.83 -12.43
N GLU A 330 -28.13 -36.13 -12.66
CA GLU A 330 -27.42 -37.09 -11.81
C GLU A 330 -25.91 -37.07 -12.06
N ALA A 331 -25.15 -36.85 -10.98
CA ALA A 331 -23.70 -37.03 -10.91
C ALA A 331 -23.38 -38.34 -10.20
N GLN A 332 -22.71 -39.23 -10.91
CA GLN A 332 -22.31 -40.52 -10.39
C GLN A 332 -21.14 -40.31 -9.43
N VAL A 333 -21.35 -40.66 -8.16
CA VAL A 333 -20.25 -40.75 -7.20
C VAL A 333 -19.40 -41.98 -7.57
N PRO A 334 -18.06 -41.86 -7.62
CA PRO A 334 -17.20 -42.96 -8.03
C PRO A 334 -17.26 -44.10 -7.02
N HIS A 335 -17.29 -45.34 -7.51
CA HIS A 335 -17.28 -46.55 -6.68
C HIS A 335 -15.83 -47.03 -6.47
N MET A 336 -15.31 -46.91 -5.24
CA MET A 336 -13.92 -47.22 -4.90
C MET A 336 -13.83 -48.25 -3.76
N PRO A 337 -14.05 -49.56 -4.04
CA PRO A 337 -14.08 -50.61 -3.01
C PRO A 337 -12.76 -50.76 -2.24
N GLN A 338 -11.64 -50.40 -2.85
CA GLN A 338 -10.33 -50.36 -2.21
C GLN A 338 -10.27 -49.46 -0.97
N LEU A 339 -11.18 -48.50 -0.84
CA LEU A 339 -11.25 -47.61 0.33
C LEU A 339 -11.99 -48.22 1.52
N GLN A 340 -12.73 -49.32 1.33
CA GLN A 340 -13.53 -49.94 2.40
C GLN A 340 -12.67 -50.32 3.61
N GLY A 341 -11.49 -50.90 3.37
CA GLY A 341 -10.57 -51.26 4.44
C GLY A 341 -10.03 -50.06 5.22
N LEU A 342 -9.74 -48.94 4.53
CA LEU A 342 -9.31 -47.69 5.16
C LEU A 342 -10.44 -47.06 5.98
N LEU A 343 -11.62 -46.89 5.39
CA LEU A 343 -12.74 -46.23 6.07
C LEU A 343 -13.25 -47.07 7.25
N ALA A 344 -13.20 -48.40 7.17
CA ALA A 344 -13.61 -49.28 8.26
C ALA A 344 -12.66 -49.25 9.48
N ARG A 345 -11.38 -48.89 9.30
CA ARG A 345 -10.42 -48.77 10.40
C ARG A 345 -10.34 -47.36 10.99
N MET A 346 -10.81 -46.34 10.29
CA MET A 346 -10.80 -44.95 10.78
C MET A 346 -12.00 -44.66 11.68
N GLN A 347 -11.86 -43.69 12.58
CA GLN A 347 -13.00 -43.15 13.34
C GLN A 347 -13.80 -42.21 12.44
N LEU A 348 -14.98 -42.62 11.98
CA LEU A 348 -15.84 -41.77 11.15
C LEU A 348 -16.73 -40.87 12.03
N THR A 349 -17.10 -39.71 11.51
CA THR A 349 -18.01 -38.79 12.20
C THR A 349 -18.91 -38.06 11.22
N ASP A 350 -20.19 -37.90 11.57
CA ASP A 350 -21.19 -37.30 10.69
C ASP A 350 -21.26 -35.76 10.86
N ARG A 351 -20.60 -35.27 11.90
CA ARG A 351 -20.39 -33.84 12.16
C ARG A 351 -18.97 -33.48 11.76
N PRO A 352 -18.71 -32.93 10.56
CA PRO A 352 -17.65 -31.93 10.48
C PRO A 352 -18.01 -30.86 11.51
N LEU A 353 -17.03 -30.22 12.13
CA LEU A 353 -17.33 -29.10 13.03
C LEU A 353 -18.10 -28.06 12.20
N ASP A 354 -19.41 -27.96 12.35
CA ASP A 354 -20.26 -27.17 11.44
C ASP A 354 -19.79 -25.70 11.43
N ASP A 355 -19.28 -25.24 12.58
CA ASP A 355 -18.63 -23.95 12.83
C ASP A 355 -17.31 -23.75 12.01
N MET A 356 -16.59 -24.83 11.68
CA MET A 356 -15.32 -24.80 10.94
C MET A 356 -15.49 -24.59 9.45
N GLU A 357 -16.53 -25.18 8.86
CA GLU A 357 -16.76 -25.06 7.41
C GLU A 357 -17.19 -23.64 7.04
N GLY A 358 -17.78 -22.89 7.98
CA GLY A 358 -18.01 -21.45 7.86
C GLY A 358 -16.73 -20.59 7.85
N LEU A 359 -15.57 -21.16 8.19
CA LEU A 359 -14.25 -20.50 8.13
C LEU A 359 -13.55 -20.66 6.79
N GLU A 360 -14.05 -21.53 5.90
CA GLU A 360 -13.47 -21.75 4.57
C GLU A 360 -13.53 -20.49 3.68
N PRO A 361 -14.66 -19.75 3.60
CA PRO A 361 -14.70 -18.49 2.88
C PRO A 361 -13.72 -17.47 3.45
N ARG A 362 -13.40 -17.55 4.76
CA ARG A 362 -12.40 -16.71 5.42
C ARG A 362 -10.98 -17.12 5.09
N ALA A 363 -10.66 -18.41 5.06
CA ALA A 363 -9.33 -18.94 4.66
C ALA A 363 -9.04 -18.64 3.19
N LEU A 364 -10.01 -18.93 2.33
CA LEU A 364 -9.91 -18.63 0.91
C LEU A 364 -9.89 -17.12 0.68
N SER A 365 -10.64 -16.32 1.46
CA SER A 365 -10.56 -14.86 1.43
C SER A 365 -9.21 -14.33 1.93
N GLN A 366 -8.61 -14.91 2.96
CA GLN A 366 -7.27 -14.52 3.44
C GLN A 366 -6.16 -14.90 2.46
N TYR A 367 -6.34 -15.98 1.68
CA TYR A 367 -5.41 -16.36 0.62
C TYR A 367 -5.59 -15.54 -0.65
N LEU A 368 -6.84 -15.30 -1.07
CA LEU A 368 -7.17 -14.56 -2.29
C LEU A 368 -7.07 -13.04 -2.11
N PHE A 369 -7.23 -12.54 -0.88
CA PHE A 369 -7.28 -11.10 -0.56
C PHE A 369 -6.32 -10.67 0.57
N GLY A 370 -5.54 -11.59 1.14
CA GLY A 370 -4.39 -11.30 2.01
C GLY A 370 -4.70 -10.71 3.40
N SER A 371 -4.81 -11.56 4.43
CA SER A 371 -4.56 -11.13 5.83
C SER A 371 -3.90 -12.24 6.66
N THR A 372 -2.71 -11.91 7.18
CA THR A 372 -2.02 -12.37 8.40
C THR A 372 -1.84 -13.87 8.65
N ASN A 373 -0.68 -14.40 8.21
CA ASN A 373 0.16 -15.33 8.99
C ASN A 373 1.51 -15.57 8.27
N ILE A 374 2.59 -14.92 8.72
CA ILE A 374 3.96 -15.33 8.36
C ILE A 374 4.79 -15.57 9.62
N ASP A 375 5.47 -16.72 9.54
CA ASP A 375 6.24 -17.47 10.51
C ASP A 375 7.46 -16.69 11.06
N PRO A 376 7.62 -16.55 12.40
CA PRO A 376 8.63 -15.70 13.04
C PRO A 376 10.06 -16.28 13.08
N ASN A 377 10.47 -17.19 12.19
CA ASN A 377 11.79 -17.84 12.32
C ASN A 377 12.57 -18.23 11.05
N ALA A 378 12.34 -17.59 9.91
CA ALA A 378 13.27 -17.70 8.79
C ALA A 378 14.54 -16.85 9.06
N LYS A 379 15.54 -17.44 9.72
CA LYS A 379 16.81 -16.79 10.07
C LYS A 379 17.67 -16.44 8.84
N GLN A 380 18.12 -15.19 8.85
CA GLN A 380 19.45 -14.65 8.50
C GLN A 380 20.32 -15.42 7.50
N GLY A 381 20.59 -14.79 6.35
CA GLY A 381 21.72 -15.11 5.49
C GLY A 381 21.75 -14.32 4.18
N ALA A 382 22.67 -13.36 4.11
CA ALA A 382 23.24 -12.71 2.91
C ALA A 382 22.38 -11.75 2.05
N SER A 383 22.79 -10.47 2.12
CA SER A 383 22.88 -9.45 1.07
C SER A 383 22.26 -9.70 -0.32
N THR A 384 21.55 -8.64 -0.77
CA THR A 384 21.38 -8.17 -2.17
C THR A 384 20.57 -9.05 -3.12
N ASP A 385 19.25 -8.86 -3.11
CA ASP A 385 18.48 -8.30 -4.23
C ASP A 385 16.97 -8.38 -3.90
N ILE A 386 16.35 -7.25 -3.60
CA ILE A 386 14.88 -7.16 -3.59
C ILE A 386 14.46 -6.99 -5.06
N SER A 387 14.55 -8.07 -5.83
CA SER A 387 13.87 -8.16 -7.12
C SER A 387 12.57 -8.94 -6.90
N ASN A 388 11.53 -8.30 -6.35
CA ASN A 388 10.21 -8.92 -6.31
C ASN A 388 9.11 -7.91 -6.60
N SER A 389 8.19 -8.40 -7.43
CA SER A 389 7.20 -7.71 -8.23
C SER A 389 6.10 -7.01 -7.42
N LEU A 390 6.00 -5.69 -7.57
CA LEU A 390 4.69 -5.05 -7.73
C LEU A 390 4.21 -5.39 -9.13
N GLY A 391 2.91 -5.57 -9.37
CA GLY A 391 2.34 -5.94 -10.68
C GLY A 391 3.17 -5.42 -11.87
N ASN A 392 3.86 -6.32 -12.57
CA ASN A 392 4.77 -6.07 -13.70
C ASN A 392 5.83 -4.94 -13.58
N THR A 393 6.06 -4.34 -12.41
CA THR A 393 6.95 -3.18 -12.25
C THR A 393 8.10 -3.52 -11.32
N LYS A 394 9.34 -3.43 -11.82
CA LYS A 394 10.54 -3.70 -11.03
C LYS A 394 10.96 -2.44 -10.28
N LEU A 395 11.11 -2.52 -8.96
CA LEU A 395 11.69 -1.46 -8.14
C LEU A 395 13.15 -1.78 -7.86
N ASN A 396 14.06 -0.96 -8.39
CA ASN A 396 15.49 -1.10 -8.11
C ASN A 396 15.89 -0.07 -7.05
N ILE A 397 16.21 -0.52 -5.84
CA ILE A 397 16.71 0.37 -4.79
C ILE A 397 18.08 0.90 -5.22
N ILE A 398 18.23 2.22 -5.26
CA ILE A 398 19.47 2.88 -5.66
C ILE A 398 20.33 3.15 -4.43
N ARG A 399 19.76 3.79 -3.40
CA ARG A 399 20.46 4.12 -2.16
C ARG A 399 19.50 4.45 -1.03
N ARG A 400 19.96 4.33 0.21
CA ARG A 400 19.24 4.84 1.38
C ARG A 400 19.36 6.38 1.44
N LEU A 401 18.23 7.07 1.62
CA LEU A 401 18.15 8.52 1.82
C LEU A 401 18.24 8.88 3.31
N GLY A 402 17.76 8.00 4.19
CA GLY A 402 17.82 8.19 5.64
C GLY A 402 17.13 7.05 6.41
N GLN A 403 17.21 7.13 7.73
CA GLN A 403 16.50 6.24 8.67
C GLN A 403 15.83 7.11 9.73
N GLY A 404 14.50 7.05 9.78
CA GLY A 404 13.69 7.69 10.81
C GLY A 404 13.44 6.74 12.00
N GLY A 405 12.66 7.21 12.98
CA GLY A 405 12.35 6.42 14.17
C GLY A 405 11.46 5.21 13.93
N MET A 406 10.71 5.18 12.83
CA MET A 406 9.73 4.12 12.51
C MET A 406 9.94 3.50 11.12
N ALA A 407 10.78 4.10 10.27
CA ALA A 407 10.95 3.68 8.88
C ALA A 407 12.32 4.04 8.33
N GLU A 408 12.82 3.23 7.40
CA GLU A 408 13.94 3.57 6.50
C GLU A 408 13.40 4.17 5.20
N VAL A 409 14.11 5.16 4.66
CA VAL A 409 13.71 5.84 3.42
C VAL A 409 14.77 5.59 2.36
N PHE A 410 14.34 5.10 1.20
CA PHE A 410 15.19 4.72 0.08
C PHE A 410 14.82 5.52 -1.17
N LEU A 411 15.82 5.86 -1.98
CA LEU A 411 15.64 6.25 -3.37
C LEU A 411 15.60 4.97 -4.18
N ALA A 412 14.54 4.78 -4.96
CA ALA A 412 14.36 3.65 -5.84
C ALA A 412 14.07 4.12 -7.27
N LYS A 413 14.34 3.24 -8.22
CA LYS A 413 14.00 3.38 -9.62
C LYS A 413 12.84 2.44 -9.93
N GLN A 414 11.69 2.99 -10.25
CA GLN A 414 10.57 2.25 -10.76
C GLN A 414 10.76 2.05 -12.27
N VAL A 415 10.93 0.79 -12.69
CA VAL A 415 11.10 0.40 -14.09
C VAL A 415 9.79 -0.21 -14.58
N GLY A 416 9.11 0.53 -15.45
CA GLY A 416 7.91 0.11 -16.16
C GLY A 416 8.22 -0.57 -17.50
N VAL A 417 7.18 -0.89 -18.26
CA VAL A 417 7.30 -1.54 -19.57
C VAL A 417 8.02 -0.62 -20.57
N LYS A 418 8.81 -1.19 -21.50
CA LYS A 418 9.66 -0.49 -22.48
C LYS A 418 10.78 0.40 -21.89
N GLY A 419 11.20 0.16 -20.65
CA GLY A 419 12.31 0.90 -20.04
C GLY A 419 11.94 2.32 -19.61
N PHE A 420 10.65 2.60 -19.41
CA PHE A 420 10.25 3.81 -18.71
C PHE A 420 10.74 3.73 -17.27
N GLU A 421 11.49 4.74 -16.85
CA GLU A 421 12.15 4.77 -15.56
C GLU A 421 11.75 6.03 -14.81
N LYS A 422 11.23 5.85 -13.60
CA LYS A 422 10.87 6.95 -12.72
C LYS A 422 11.57 6.78 -11.38
N PHE A 423 12.21 7.83 -10.88
CA PHE A 423 12.71 7.83 -9.51
C PHE A 423 11.55 8.01 -8.54
N VAL A 424 11.51 7.16 -7.53
CA VAL A 424 10.51 7.16 -6.46
C VAL A 424 11.20 7.04 -5.12
N VAL A 425 10.52 7.50 -4.07
CA VAL A 425 10.96 7.27 -2.70
C VAL A 425 10.19 6.07 -2.15
N MET A 426 10.89 5.12 -1.56
CA MET A 426 10.32 3.99 -0.85
C MET A 426 10.59 4.15 0.63
N LYS A 427 9.53 4.37 1.42
CA LYS A 427 9.59 4.41 2.88
C LYS A 427 9.21 3.02 3.41
N LYS A 428 10.20 2.28 3.88
CA LYS A 428 10.09 0.92 4.41
C LYS A 428 9.96 0.97 5.94
N ILE A 429 8.92 0.37 6.50
CA ILE A 429 8.69 0.36 7.96
C ILE A 429 9.71 -0.54 8.65
N LEU A 430 10.21 -0.12 9.81
CA LEU A 430 11.17 -0.92 10.57
C LEU A 430 10.49 -2.18 11.12
N PRO A 431 11.16 -3.35 11.11
CA PRO A 431 10.55 -4.63 11.54
C PRO A 431 9.90 -4.60 12.91
N GLN A 432 10.51 -3.88 13.87
CA GLN A 432 10.00 -3.73 15.25
C GLN A 432 8.61 -3.06 15.35
N PHE A 433 8.16 -2.35 14.31
CA PHE A 433 6.81 -1.79 14.24
C PHE A 433 5.88 -2.61 13.33
N ALA A 434 6.43 -3.53 12.53
CA ALA A 434 5.66 -4.45 11.69
C ALA A 434 5.04 -5.62 12.48
N GLU A 435 5.52 -5.86 13.70
CA GLU A 435 5.01 -6.88 14.64
C GLU A 435 3.73 -6.45 15.37
N ASN A 436 3.35 -5.16 15.32
CA ASN A 436 2.11 -4.65 15.91
C ASN A 436 1.07 -4.40 14.81
N PRO A 437 0.05 -5.28 14.66
CA PRO A 437 -0.97 -5.15 13.63
C PRO A 437 -1.72 -3.81 13.68
N GLU A 438 -2.02 -3.30 14.87
CA GLU A 438 -2.73 -2.02 15.05
C GLU A 438 -1.90 -0.84 14.53
N PHE A 439 -0.58 -0.87 14.70
CA PHE A 439 0.33 0.14 14.18
C PHE A 439 0.41 0.09 12.65
N VAL A 440 0.43 -1.12 12.10
CA VAL A 440 0.47 -1.34 10.64
C VAL A 440 -0.84 -0.88 9.99
N ASP A 441 -1.99 -1.22 10.57
CA ASP A 441 -3.31 -0.81 10.07
C ASP A 441 -3.51 0.71 10.15
N MET A 442 -3.12 1.33 11.27
CA MET A 442 -3.10 2.79 11.40
C MET A 442 -2.24 3.43 10.30
N LEU A 443 -1.07 2.85 10.03
CA LEU A 443 -0.14 3.35 9.04
C LEU A 443 -0.69 3.25 7.61
N PHE A 444 -1.33 2.13 7.27
CA PHE A 444 -2.03 1.98 5.99
C PHE A 444 -3.22 2.92 5.86
N ALA A 445 -4.01 3.11 6.92
CA ALA A 445 -5.17 4.01 6.90
C ALA A 445 -4.75 5.45 6.56
N GLU A 446 -3.65 5.94 7.13
CA GLU A 446 -3.17 7.28 6.84
C GLU A 446 -2.40 7.37 5.52
N ALA A 447 -1.68 6.32 5.11
CA ALA A 447 -1.06 6.28 3.79
C ALA A 447 -2.14 6.33 2.68
N ARG A 448 -3.31 5.70 2.90
CA ARG A 448 -4.50 5.85 2.04
C ARG A 448 -5.08 7.26 2.10
N ALA A 449 -5.16 7.88 3.27
CA ALA A 449 -5.60 9.28 3.40
C ALA A 449 -4.70 10.22 2.59
N ASN A 450 -3.37 10.02 2.63
CA ASN A 450 -2.41 10.79 1.84
C ASN A 450 -2.48 10.47 0.34
N ALA A 451 -2.75 9.23 -0.05
CA ALA A 451 -2.88 8.84 -1.46
C ALA A 451 -4.06 9.53 -2.17
N ARG A 452 -5.06 9.98 -1.41
CA ARG A 452 -6.19 10.77 -1.93
C ARG A 452 -5.80 12.22 -2.23
N LEU A 453 -4.76 12.74 -1.59
CA LEU A 453 -4.34 14.14 -1.73
C LEU A 453 -3.49 14.33 -2.99
N THR A 454 -3.96 15.17 -3.91
CA THR A 454 -3.20 15.55 -5.11
C THR A 454 -3.09 17.07 -5.18
N HIS A 455 -1.94 17.61 -4.76
CA HIS A 455 -1.67 19.05 -4.74
C HIS A 455 -0.19 19.36 -5.00
N PRO A 456 0.15 20.45 -5.72
CA PRO A 456 1.54 20.80 -6.04
C PRO A 456 2.44 20.96 -4.81
N ASN A 457 1.90 21.43 -3.68
CA ASN A 457 2.64 21.61 -2.43
C ASN A 457 2.52 20.42 -1.44
N VAL A 458 2.02 19.28 -1.88
CA VAL A 458 1.97 18.03 -1.10
C VAL A 458 2.75 16.95 -1.85
N VAL A 459 3.55 16.15 -1.13
CA VAL A 459 4.23 14.98 -1.72
C VAL A 459 3.19 13.94 -2.04
N GLN A 460 3.15 13.51 -3.31
CA GLN A 460 2.18 12.51 -3.75
C GLN A 460 2.59 11.10 -3.28
N THR A 461 1.67 10.39 -2.63
CA THR A 461 1.80 8.94 -2.40
C THR A 461 1.32 8.21 -3.64
N PHE A 462 2.16 7.36 -4.21
CA PHE A 462 1.83 6.57 -5.41
C PHE A 462 1.18 5.24 -5.05
N ASP A 463 1.73 4.56 -4.05
CA ASP A 463 1.30 3.20 -3.70
C ASP A 463 1.69 2.86 -2.26
N VAL A 464 1.03 1.85 -1.70
CA VAL A 464 1.38 1.27 -0.41
C VAL A 464 1.27 -0.24 -0.53
N GLY A 465 2.30 -0.96 -0.09
CA GLY A 465 2.33 -2.40 -0.24
C GLY A 465 3.10 -3.09 0.87
N VAL A 466 3.13 -4.42 0.77
CA VAL A 466 3.93 -5.29 1.62
C VAL A 466 4.78 -6.17 0.72
N SER A 467 6.09 -6.18 0.95
CA SER A 467 7.03 -7.11 0.30
C SER A 467 7.89 -7.76 1.38
N ASP A 468 8.03 -9.08 1.31
CA ASP A 468 8.83 -9.86 2.27
C ASP A 468 8.45 -9.59 3.74
N GLY A 469 7.15 -9.38 4.01
CA GLY A 469 6.64 -9.08 5.35
C GLY A 469 6.93 -7.66 5.84
N VAL A 470 7.47 -6.78 5.00
CA VAL A 470 7.73 -5.38 5.36
C VAL A 470 6.82 -4.44 4.59
N ALA A 471 6.05 -3.66 5.33
CA ALA A 471 5.23 -2.59 4.77
C ALA A 471 6.12 -1.49 4.17
N TYR A 472 5.74 -0.99 3.01
CA TYR A 472 6.38 0.15 2.37
C TYR A 472 5.36 1.10 1.76
N ILE A 473 5.73 2.38 1.70
CA ILE A 473 5.00 3.43 1.01
C ILE A 473 5.88 3.93 -0.14
N LEU A 474 5.34 3.93 -1.37
CA LEU A 474 5.96 4.56 -2.53
C LEU A 474 5.42 5.97 -2.69
N MET A 475 6.31 6.93 -2.84
CA MET A 475 5.96 8.34 -2.95
C MET A 475 6.83 9.07 -3.98
N GLU A 476 6.40 10.26 -4.33
CA GLU A 476 7.12 11.19 -5.19
C GLU A 476 8.53 11.43 -4.69
N TYR A 477 9.52 11.30 -5.59
CA TYR A 477 10.87 11.74 -5.32
C TYR A 477 11.00 13.24 -5.57
N VAL A 478 11.00 14.03 -4.50
CA VAL A 478 11.33 15.46 -4.55
C VAL A 478 12.85 15.61 -4.58
N ARG A 479 13.38 16.08 -5.70
CA ARG A 479 14.83 16.21 -5.91
C ARG A 479 15.37 17.45 -5.20
N GLY A 480 15.63 17.33 -3.91
CA GLY A 480 16.29 18.37 -3.11
C GLY A 480 16.31 18.05 -1.61
N PRO A 481 16.88 18.93 -0.78
CA PRO A 481 16.92 18.73 0.67
C PRO A 481 15.57 19.02 1.34
N ASP A 482 15.44 18.54 2.57
CA ASP A 482 14.49 19.09 3.53
C ASP A 482 14.93 20.49 4.01
N LEU A 483 13.98 21.31 4.44
CA LEU A 483 14.20 22.67 4.93
C LEU A 483 15.15 22.70 6.12
N LYS A 484 15.14 21.65 6.97
CA LYS A 484 16.06 21.57 8.11
C LYS A 484 17.52 21.53 7.66
N LYS A 485 17.86 20.73 6.65
CA LYS A 485 19.21 20.65 6.08
C LYS A 485 19.66 21.99 5.53
N LEU A 486 18.78 22.74 4.85
CA LEU A 486 19.12 24.09 4.41
C LEU A 486 19.43 24.98 5.61
N VAL A 487 18.53 25.03 6.61
CA VAL A 487 18.72 25.90 7.78
C VAL A 487 20.04 25.59 8.49
N ASN A 488 20.40 24.31 8.61
CA ASN A 488 21.67 23.89 9.19
C ASN A 488 22.87 24.32 8.33
N GLU A 489 22.76 24.27 7.00
CA GLU A 489 23.82 24.72 6.07
C GLU A 489 24.00 26.23 6.13
N LEU A 490 22.92 27.00 6.16
CA LEU A 490 22.96 28.45 6.35
C LEU A 490 23.66 28.82 7.67
N ARG A 491 23.29 28.15 8.78
CA ARG A 491 23.95 28.34 10.08
C ARG A 491 25.44 28.02 10.01
N ARG A 492 25.83 26.91 9.37
CA ARG A 492 27.25 26.54 9.16
C ARG A 492 28.03 27.62 8.42
N LYS A 493 27.40 28.28 7.44
CA LYS A 493 27.98 29.37 6.66
C LYS A 493 27.87 30.74 7.32
N GLY A 494 27.23 30.84 8.50
CA GLY A 494 26.94 32.12 9.15
C GLY A 494 25.94 33.00 8.38
N LEU A 495 25.14 32.39 7.51
CA LEU A 495 24.12 33.07 6.71
C LEU A 495 22.74 32.90 7.36
N ALA A 496 21.86 33.85 7.07
CA ALA A 496 20.44 33.77 7.42
C ALA A 496 19.61 33.54 6.15
N LEU A 497 18.44 32.92 6.31
CA LEU A 497 17.47 32.83 5.24
C LEU A 497 16.86 34.23 5.00
N PRO A 498 16.84 34.75 3.75
CA PRO A 498 16.17 36.01 3.43
C PRO A 498 14.69 35.97 3.80
N LEU A 499 14.16 37.11 4.24
CA LEU A 499 12.78 37.26 4.72
C LEU A 499 11.78 36.78 3.66
N GLU A 500 11.95 37.25 2.44
CA GLU A 500 11.12 36.95 1.28
C GLU A 500 11.09 35.45 0.93
N HIS A 501 12.18 34.73 1.17
CA HIS A 501 12.22 33.28 0.95
C HIS A 501 11.56 32.52 2.09
N ALA A 502 11.75 32.95 3.34
CA ALA A 502 11.06 32.36 4.48
C ALA A 502 9.53 32.51 4.36
N LEU A 503 9.04 33.71 4.02
CA LEU A 503 7.61 33.97 3.81
C LEU A 503 7.04 33.15 2.65
N ARG A 504 7.75 33.09 1.51
CA ARG A 504 7.32 32.28 0.35
C ARG A 504 7.24 30.80 0.71
N ILE A 505 8.26 30.21 1.35
CA ILE A 505 8.25 28.79 1.75
C ILE A 505 7.03 28.49 2.64
N VAL A 506 6.76 29.35 3.61
CA VAL A 506 5.64 29.15 4.54
C VAL A 506 4.29 29.33 3.84
N ALA A 507 4.18 30.27 2.90
CA ALA A 507 2.96 30.46 2.10
C ALA A 507 2.64 29.23 1.22
N GLU A 508 3.66 28.63 0.60
CA GLU A 508 3.50 27.39 -0.20
C GLU A 508 3.07 26.20 0.67
N VAL A 509 3.66 26.05 1.86
CA VAL A 509 3.26 25.00 2.82
C VAL A 509 1.82 25.23 3.31
N ALA A 510 1.45 26.49 3.58
CA ALA A 510 0.09 26.86 3.97
C ALA A 510 -0.94 26.52 2.88
N ALA A 511 -0.58 26.65 1.60
CA ALA A 511 -1.43 26.22 0.49
C ALA A 511 -1.69 24.70 0.51
N GLY A 512 -0.64 23.89 0.70
CA GLY A 512 -0.77 22.43 0.83
C GLY A 512 -1.59 21.99 2.04
N LEU A 513 -1.38 22.64 3.19
CA LEU A 513 -2.18 22.40 4.39
C LEU A 513 -3.65 22.77 4.19
N HIS A 514 -3.92 23.93 3.59
CA HIS A 514 -5.30 24.33 3.32
C HIS A 514 -6.02 23.29 2.46
N TYR A 515 -5.39 22.82 1.38
CA TYR A 515 -5.94 21.78 0.52
C TYR A 515 -6.25 20.49 1.29
N ALA A 516 -5.36 20.04 2.18
CA ALA A 516 -5.61 18.86 3.00
C ALA A 516 -6.75 19.09 4.01
N HIS A 517 -6.80 20.27 4.65
CA HIS A 517 -7.83 20.63 5.63
C HIS A 517 -9.22 20.80 5.01
N SER A 518 -9.29 21.19 3.73
CA SER A 518 -10.54 21.36 2.99
C SER A 518 -10.81 20.22 2.01
N TYR A 519 -10.08 19.10 2.11
CA TYR A 519 -10.22 18.01 1.16
C TYR A 519 -11.66 17.46 1.16
N VAL A 520 -12.24 17.41 -0.03
CA VAL A 520 -13.54 16.82 -0.33
C VAL A 520 -13.29 15.73 -1.35
N ASP A 521 -13.84 14.54 -1.10
CA ASP A 521 -13.67 13.43 -2.04
C ASP A 521 -14.48 13.65 -3.34
N PRO A 522 -14.27 12.81 -4.37
CA PRO A 522 -15.04 12.91 -5.61
C PRO A 522 -16.56 12.76 -5.45
N ALA A 523 -17.03 12.17 -4.34
CA ALA A 523 -18.44 12.04 -4.01
C ALA A 523 -19.02 13.31 -3.34
N GLY A 524 -18.20 14.35 -3.14
CA GLY A 524 -18.61 15.60 -2.50
C GLY A 524 -18.59 15.55 -0.97
N THR A 525 -18.05 14.49 -0.36
CA THR A 525 -17.98 14.33 1.09
C THR A 525 -16.72 14.97 1.66
N PRO A 526 -16.83 15.88 2.64
CA PRO A 526 -15.66 16.47 3.31
C PRO A 526 -14.89 15.42 4.13
N HIS A 527 -13.61 15.26 3.81
CA HIS A 527 -12.66 14.40 4.51
C HIS A 527 -11.42 15.22 4.92
N PRO A 528 -11.57 16.15 5.89
CA PRO A 528 -10.47 17.02 6.30
C PRO A 528 -9.31 16.19 6.91
N VAL A 529 -8.10 16.40 6.39
CA VAL A 529 -6.89 15.71 6.87
C VAL A 529 -5.99 16.70 7.60
N VAL A 530 -5.82 16.52 8.92
CA VAL A 530 -4.88 17.31 9.74
C VAL A 530 -3.50 16.66 9.72
N HIS A 531 -2.45 17.44 9.44
CA HIS A 531 -1.09 16.93 9.26
C HIS A 531 -0.44 16.48 10.58
N ARG A 532 -0.64 17.20 11.69
CA ARG A 532 -0.16 16.86 13.05
C ARG A 532 1.35 16.85 13.29
N ASP A 533 2.17 16.81 12.23
CA ASP A 533 3.64 16.79 12.32
C ASP A 533 4.34 17.86 11.46
N VAL A 534 3.78 19.07 11.35
CA VAL A 534 4.40 20.15 10.57
C VAL A 534 5.72 20.58 11.21
N SER A 535 6.83 20.44 10.49
CA SER A 535 8.17 20.85 10.93
C SER A 535 9.14 21.02 9.75
N PRO A 536 10.32 21.64 9.92
CA PRO A 536 11.28 21.81 8.83
C PRO A 536 11.84 20.49 8.26
N HIS A 537 11.68 19.36 8.97
CA HIS A 537 12.11 18.05 8.49
C HIS A 537 11.18 17.49 7.41
N ASN A 538 9.93 17.97 7.39
CA ASN A 538 8.85 17.47 6.55
C ASN A 538 8.53 18.45 5.40
N VAL A 539 9.32 19.52 5.22
CA VAL A 539 9.20 20.46 4.10
C VAL A 539 10.35 20.22 3.14
N LEU A 540 10.05 19.70 1.96
CA LEU A 540 11.02 19.39 0.90
C LEU A 540 11.05 20.51 -0.12
N ILE A 541 12.26 20.88 -0.56
CA ILE A 541 12.48 21.96 -1.51
C ILE A 541 13.25 21.40 -2.69
N SER A 542 12.56 21.25 -3.81
CA SER A 542 13.11 20.72 -5.04
C SER A 542 14.03 21.74 -5.71
N LEU A 543 15.04 21.23 -6.41
CA LEU A 543 15.95 22.04 -7.22
C LEU A 543 15.25 22.74 -8.40
N ASP A 544 14.03 22.34 -8.77
CA ASP A 544 13.22 23.02 -9.80
C ASP A 544 12.28 24.10 -9.23
N GLY A 545 12.22 24.29 -7.91
CA GLY A 545 11.37 25.29 -7.26
C GLY A 545 10.17 24.72 -6.53
N ALA A 546 9.82 23.45 -6.70
CA ALA A 546 8.68 22.89 -5.97
C ALA A 546 8.94 22.84 -4.45
N ILE A 547 8.02 23.39 -3.66
CA ILE A 547 8.03 23.33 -2.19
C ILE A 547 6.87 22.42 -1.77
N LYS A 548 7.20 21.28 -1.16
CA LYS A 548 6.25 20.19 -0.89
C LYS A 548 6.30 19.76 0.57
N LEU A 549 5.14 19.56 1.16
CA LEU A 549 4.97 18.98 2.49
C LEU A 549 4.92 17.45 2.39
N SER A 550 5.75 16.76 3.17
CA SER A 550 5.83 15.30 3.27
C SER A 550 5.41 14.81 4.65
N ASP A 551 5.20 13.51 4.80
CA ASP A 551 5.07 12.84 6.11
C ASP A 551 3.97 13.43 7.01
N PHE A 552 2.72 13.38 6.53
CA PHE A 552 1.55 13.54 7.41
C PHE A 552 1.70 12.58 8.59
N GLY A 553 1.26 13.01 9.76
CA GLY A 553 1.69 12.54 11.08
C GLY A 553 1.36 11.11 11.50
N ILE A 554 1.25 10.15 10.57
CA ILE A 554 1.49 8.70 10.66
C ILE A 554 0.89 7.98 11.89
N ALA A 555 1.59 8.19 12.99
CA ALA A 555 1.80 7.18 14.01
C ALA A 555 1.55 7.70 15.43
N LYS A 556 0.93 8.88 15.58
CA LYS A 556 0.84 9.56 16.88
C LYS A 556 -0.49 9.39 17.61
N VAL A 557 -1.49 8.71 17.04
CA VAL A 557 -2.86 8.71 17.60
C VAL A 557 -3.35 7.37 18.16
N ALA A 558 -2.62 6.26 17.97
CA ALA A 558 -2.88 5.05 18.77
C ALA A 558 -1.57 4.57 19.41
N GLY A 559 -1.48 4.71 20.74
CA GLY A 559 -0.36 4.22 21.54
C GLY A 559 0.52 5.33 22.11
N GLU A 560 0.00 6.08 23.09
CA GLU A 560 0.86 6.39 24.22
C GLU A 560 1.30 5.05 24.82
N GLU A 561 2.60 4.71 24.71
CA GLU A 561 3.39 4.06 25.78
C GLU A 561 4.79 3.55 25.38
N ASN A 562 5.27 3.65 24.14
CA ASN A 562 6.66 3.23 23.83
C ASN A 562 7.52 4.34 23.22
N THR A 563 8.10 5.16 24.09
CA THR A 563 9.08 6.21 23.76
C THR A 563 10.49 5.62 23.56
N GLN A 564 10.94 5.48 22.31
CA GLN A 564 12.38 5.38 22.02
C GLN A 564 13.02 6.79 22.05
N ALA A 565 13.92 7.00 23.02
CA ALA A 565 14.43 8.28 23.52
C ALA A 565 15.32 9.13 22.57
N GLY A 566 15.40 8.83 21.27
CA GLY A 566 16.31 9.49 20.33
C GLY A 566 15.66 10.46 19.33
N VAL A 567 14.50 10.09 18.78
CA VAL A 567 13.90 10.78 17.61
C VAL A 567 12.88 11.85 18.02
N LEU A 568 12.30 11.75 19.22
CA LEU A 568 11.30 12.69 19.73
C LEU A 568 11.90 14.04 20.21
N LYS A 569 13.18 14.04 20.63
CA LYS A 569 13.87 15.16 21.32
C LYS A 569 13.95 16.48 20.53
N GLY A 570 13.64 16.45 19.22
CA GLY A 570 13.62 17.63 18.35
C GLY A 570 12.23 18.10 17.89
N LYS A 571 11.23 17.20 17.85
CA LYS A 571 9.90 17.51 17.30
C LYS A 571 8.93 18.10 18.34
N ILE A 572 9.21 17.89 19.63
CA ILE A 572 8.42 18.46 20.74
C ILE A 572 8.30 19.99 20.62
N SER A 573 9.32 20.68 20.11
CA SER A 573 9.30 22.15 20.00
C SER A 573 8.30 22.71 18.98
N TYR A 574 7.67 21.89 18.13
CA TYR A 574 6.70 22.32 17.12
C TYR A 574 5.25 21.94 17.47
N ILE A 575 5.02 21.21 18.57
CA ILE A 575 3.68 20.80 18.94
C ILE A 575 2.87 22.00 19.47
N SER A 576 1.57 21.98 19.22
CA SER A 576 0.64 22.98 19.72
C SER A 576 0.34 22.78 21.22
N PRO A 577 -0.17 23.81 21.93
CA PRO A 577 -0.60 23.70 23.32
C PRO A 577 -1.68 22.63 23.53
N GLU A 578 -2.61 22.50 22.59
CA GLU A 578 -3.67 21.50 22.61
C GLU A 578 -3.11 20.07 22.44
N ALA A 579 -2.13 19.86 21.55
CA ALA A 579 -1.43 18.58 21.41
C ALA A 579 -0.59 18.24 22.64
N ALA A 580 0.11 19.21 23.21
CA ALA A 580 0.87 19.04 24.45
C ALA A 580 -0.02 18.67 25.66
N SER A 581 -1.31 19.02 25.59
CA SER A 581 -2.30 18.78 26.64
C SER A 581 -3.20 17.56 26.36
N GLY A 582 -2.95 16.80 25.29
CA GLY A 582 -3.77 15.64 24.91
C GLY A 582 -5.20 15.98 24.49
N ARG A 583 -5.47 17.22 24.04
CA ARG A 583 -6.80 17.64 23.58
C ARG A 583 -7.02 17.26 22.12
N ALA A 584 -8.28 17.20 21.70
CA ALA A 584 -8.64 16.98 20.30
C ALA A 584 -7.99 18.03 19.39
N LEU A 585 -7.44 17.56 18.26
CA LEU A 585 -6.71 18.39 17.30
C LEU A 585 -7.57 18.71 16.09
N ASP A 586 -7.60 19.97 15.70
CA ASP A 586 -8.19 20.45 14.44
C ASP A 586 -7.10 21.04 13.52
N ALA A 587 -7.50 21.61 12.39
CA ALA A 587 -6.62 22.25 11.41
C ALA A 587 -5.73 23.37 12.00
N ARG A 588 -6.14 24.01 13.10
CA ARG A 588 -5.40 25.11 13.73
C ARG A 588 -4.15 24.62 14.44
N ASN A 589 -4.06 23.33 14.77
CA ASN A 589 -2.83 22.71 15.25
C ASN A 589 -1.67 22.96 14.25
N ASP A 590 -1.93 22.74 12.96
CA ASP A 590 -0.92 22.86 11.92
C ASP A 590 -0.55 24.33 11.66
N VAL A 591 -1.49 25.25 11.84
CA VAL A 591 -1.25 26.72 11.78
C VAL A 591 -0.26 27.15 12.87
N PHE A 592 -0.42 26.64 14.09
CA PHE A 592 0.52 26.93 15.18
C PHE A 592 1.91 26.41 14.87
N ALA A 593 2.01 25.15 14.45
CA ALA A 593 3.27 24.52 14.08
C ALA A 593 3.97 25.27 12.94
N LEU A 594 3.22 25.74 11.95
CA LEU A 594 3.74 26.55 10.85
C LEU A 594 4.21 27.94 11.32
N GLY A 595 3.53 28.55 12.31
CA GLY A 595 3.99 29.75 12.99
C GLY A 595 5.33 29.55 13.72
N VAL A 596 5.53 28.38 14.36
CA VAL A 596 6.81 28.00 14.99
C VAL A 596 7.91 27.87 13.92
N VAL A 597 7.60 27.25 12.77
CA VAL A 597 8.54 27.15 11.65
C VAL A 597 8.96 28.54 11.17
N LEU A 598 8.01 29.43 10.89
CA LEU A 598 8.33 30.80 10.43
C LEU A 598 9.17 31.56 11.46
N PHE A 599 8.84 31.44 12.75
CA PHE A 599 9.64 32.02 13.83
C PHE A 599 11.10 31.51 13.79
N GLU A 600 11.32 30.19 13.66
CA GLU A 600 12.67 29.62 13.62
C GLU A 600 13.44 30.08 12.38
N LEU A 601 12.79 30.14 11.22
CA LEU A 601 13.44 30.57 9.97
C LEU A 601 13.97 32.00 10.06
N LEU A 602 13.21 32.92 10.67
CA LEU A 602 13.59 34.33 10.73
C LEU A 602 14.55 34.65 11.88
N THR A 603 14.30 34.08 13.06
CA THR A 603 15.08 34.37 14.28
C THR A 603 16.29 33.46 14.45
N GLY A 604 16.27 32.27 13.83
CA GLY A 604 17.24 31.21 14.04
C GLY A 604 17.04 30.42 15.35
N GLN A 605 16.00 30.75 16.14
CA GLN A 605 15.73 30.17 17.46
C GLN A 605 14.33 29.55 17.52
N LEU A 606 14.11 28.60 18.44
CA LEU A 606 12.79 28.04 18.69
C LEU A 606 12.11 28.81 19.84
N PRO A 607 10.83 29.22 19.70
CA PRO A 607 10.19 30.17 20.63
C PRO A 607 10.05 29.62 22.06
N PHE A 608 9.79 28.32 22.19
CA PHE A 608 9.48 27.68 23.48
C PHE A 608 10.52 26.66 23.94
N ARG A 609 11.66 26.52 23.23
CA ARG A 609 12.67 25.53 23.60
C ARG A 609 13.31 25.88 24.94
N ARG A 610 13.40 24.89 25.83
CA ARG A 610 14.06 24.97 27.15
C ARG A 610 15.09 23.85 27.29
N ASP A 611 15.75 23.79 28.45
CA ASP A 611 16.85 22.85 28.71
C ASP A 611 16.43 21.38 28.66
N HIS A 612 15.17 21.08 29.00
CA HIS A 612 14.61 19.74 28.94
C HIS A 612 13.17 19.72 28.41
N ASP A 613 12.72 18.53 27.99
CA ASP A 613 11.45 18.34 27.27
C ASP A 613 10.23 18.78 28.12
N ALA A 614 10.19 18.42 29.40
CA ALA A 614 9.10 18.84 30.29
C ALA A 614 8.99 20.37 30.46
N ALA A 615 10.12 21.08 30.52
CA ALA A 615 10.13 22.54 30.57
C ALA A 615 9.69 23.15 29.22
N THR A 616 10.09 22.53 28.11
CA THR A 616 9.66 22.94 26.77
C THR A 616 8.14 22.78 26.62
N LEU A 617 7.58 21.63 27.04
CA LEU A 617 6.13 21.40 27.06
C LEU A 617 5.41 22.42 27.93
N ASN A 618 5.95 22.73 29.12
CA ASN A 618 5.37 23.74 30.00
C ASN A 618 5.35 25.13 29.34
N ALA A 619 6.46 25.53 28.69
CA ALA A 619 6.55 26.79 27.96
C ALA A 619 5.58 26.85 26.77
N ILE A 620 5.41 25.74 26.04
CA ILE A 620 4.43 25.64 24.96
C ILE A 620 3.01 25.86 25.51
N VAL A 621 2.66 25.29 26.66
CA VAL A 621 1.30 25.42 27.22
C VAL A 621 1.07 26.78 27.88
N ARG A 622 2.07 27.34 28.59
CA ARG A 622 1.86 28.45 29.54
C ARG A 622 2.52 29.77 29.17
N GLU A 623 3.67 29.74 28.51
CA GLU A 623 4.46 30.96 28.29
C GLU A 623 4.09 31.64 26.96
N PRO A 624 3.99 32.98 26.92
CA PRO A 624 3.79 33.70 25.66
C PRO A 624 5.00 33.51 24.73
N ALA A 625 4.77 33.59 23.42
CA ALA A 625 5.86 33.60 22.45
C ALA A 625 6.73 34.86 22.63
N PRO A 626 8.06 34.78 22.53
CA PRO A 626 8.91 35.96 22.42
C PRO A 626 8.53 36.80 21.19
N VAL A 627 8.74 38.11 21.23
CA VAL A 627 8.44 39.01 20.11
C VAL A 627 9.56 38.92 19.05
N PRO A 628 9.30 38.45 17.82
CA PRO A 628 10.33 38.31 16.78
C PRO A 628 11.14 39.58 16.51
N SER A 629 10.49 40.73 16.38
CA SER A 629 11.15 42.02 16.09
C SER A 629 12.08 42.50 17.22
N GLN A 630 11.84 42.08 18.46
CA GLN A 630 12.75 42.38 19.59
C GLN A 630 14.00 41.50 19.56
N LEU A 631 13.90 40.26 19.07
CA LEU A 631 15.04 39.37 18.93
C LEU A 631 15.90 39.72 17.71
N LYS A 632 15.26 40.14 16.63
CA LYS A 632 15.93 40.50 15.39
C LYS A 632 15.25 41.73 14.77
N PRO A 633 15.75 42.95 15.02
CA PRO A 633 15.14 44.20 14.57
C PRO A 633 14.96 44.35 13.06
N THR A 634 15.62 43.50 12.26
CA THR A 634 15.44 43.44 10.80
C THR A 634 14.11 42.81 10.39
N ILE A 635 13.37 42.17 11.31
CA ILE A 635 12.06 41.60 11.04
C ILE A 635 11.01 42.72 11.16
N PRO A 636 10.24 43.01 10.09
CA PRO A 636 9.16 43.99 10.12
C PRO A 636 8.11 43.69 11.19
N GLN A 637 7.49 44.74 11.75
CA GLN A 637 6.54 44.58 12.85
C GLN A 637 5.28 43.82 12.44
N ASP A 638 4.77 44.02 11.23
CA ASP A 638 3.62 43.29 10.71
C ASP A 638 3.89 41.79 10.50
N VAL A 639 5.11 41.41 10.08
CA VAL A 639 5.58 40.01 10.07
C VAL A 639 5.61 39.45 11.49
N SER A 640 6.15 40.23 12.44
CA SER A 640 6.22 39.86 13.85
C SER A 640 4.82 39.60 14.44
N ASP A 641 3.87 40.49 14.16
CA ASP A 641 2.49 40.38 14.64
C ASP A 641 1.75 39.18 14.04
N LEU A 642 1.99 38.88 12.75
CA LEU A 642 1.47 37.68 12.08
C LEU A 642 1.96 36.40 12.77
N ILE A 643 3.26 36.30 13.05
CA ILE A 643 3.83 35.14 13.76
C ILE A 643 3.20 35.00 15.15
N LEU A 644 3.04 36.10 15.88
CA LEU A 644 2.44 36.09 17.21
C LEU A 644 0.96 35.66 17.16
N ARG A 645 0.19 36.05 16.14
CA ARG A 645 -1.19 35.58 15.92
C ARG A 645 -1.27 34.08 15.66
N ALA A 646 -0.33 33.53 14.87
CA ALA A 646 -0.25 32.09 14.64
C ALA A 646 0.15 31.31 15.92
N LEU A 647 0.89 31.93 16.84
CA LEU A 647 1.37 31.33 18.10
C LEU A 647 0.45 31.59 19.32
N VAL A 648 -0.76 32.11 19.10
CA VAL A 648 -1.76 32.27 20.17
C VAL A 648 -2.12 30.90 20.75
N LYS A 649 -2.15 30.81 22.09
CA LYS A 649 -2.36 29.55 22.81
C LYS A 649 -3.77 29.00 22.64
N ASP A 650 -4.77 29.87 22.78
CA ASP A 650 -6.17 29.54 22.54
C ASP A 650 -6.43 29.39 21.03
N PRO A 651 -6.78 28.19 20.54
CA PRO A 651 -7.06 27.97 19.12
C PRO A 651 -8.17 28.87 18.57
N ALA A 652 -9.17 29.23 19.39
CA ALA A 652 -10.28 30.08 18.95
C ALA A 652 -9.86 31.52 18.61
N ARG A 653 -8.73 31.97 19.17
CA ARG A 653 -8.16 33.30 18.95
C ARG A 653 -6.96 33.30 17.98
N ARG A 654 -6.53 32.13 17.52
CA ARG A 654 -5.43 31.95 16.57
C ARG A 654 -5.90 32.29 15.16
N THR A 655 -4.96 32.54 14.25
CA THR A 655 -5.25 32.60 12.81
C THR A 655 -6.14 31.39 12.42
N PRO A 656 -7.31 31.63 11.81
CA PRO A 656 -8.40 30.64 11.82
C PRO A 656 -8.16 29.43 10.90
N SER A 657 -7.32 29.58 9.88
CA SER A 657 -7.02 28.53 8.90
C SER A 657 -5.66 28.75 8.23
N ALA A 658 -5.14 27.72 7.56
CA ALA A 658 -3.94 27.84 6.74
C ALA A 658 -4.13 28.78 5.53
N ALA A 659 -5.34 28.86 4.97
CA ALA A 659 -5.67 29.84 3.93
C ALA A 659 -5.53 31.28 4.42
N ALA A 660 -6.10 31.60 5.59
CA ALA A 660 -6.00 32.93 6.18
C ALA A 660 -4.53 33.32 6.46
N LEU A 661 -3.74 32.37 6.99
CA LEU A 661 -2.31 32.59 7.21
C LEU A 661 -1.57 32.89 5.89
N ARG A 662 -1.88 32.14 4.82
CA ARG A 662 -1.30 32.37 3.50
C ARG A 662 -1.66 33.75 2.95
N GLU A 663 -2.91 34.14 3.04
CA GLU A 663 -3.37 35.47 2.59
C GLU A 663 -2.63 36.60 3.33
N GLU A 664 -2.48 36.48 4.65
CA GLU A 664 -1.70 37.44 5.44
C GLU A 664 -0.23 37.49 4.99
N LEU A 665 0.40 36.34 4.71
CA LEU A 665 1.80 36.28 4.22
C LEU A 665 1.96 36.94 2.85
N GLU A 666 1.04 36.69 1.92
CA GLU A 666 1.05 37.30 0.58
C GLU A 666 0.82 38.81 0.67
N ALA A 667 -0.09 39.27 1.54
CA ALA A 667 -0.32 40.69 1.78
C ALA A 667 0.93 41.40 2.33
N VAL A 668 1.63 40.77 3.27
CA VAL A 668 2.89 41.30 3.84
C VAL A 668 3.99 41.34 2.77
N MET A 669 4.15 40.28 1.97
CA MET A 669 5.12 40.29 0.86
C MET A 669 4.82 41.41 -0.15
N ALA A 670 3.54 41.63 -0.48
CA ALA A 670 3.12 42.71 -1.37
C ALA A 670 3.39 44.11 -0.75
N HIS A 671 3.05 44.30 0.53
CA HIS A 671 3.25 45.56 1.24
C HIS A 671 4.73 45.98 1.26
N HIS A 672 5.63 45.05 1.57
CA HIS A 672 7.08 45.29 1.59
C HIS A 672 7.75 45.17 0.21
N ARG A 673 6.97 44.93 -0.85
CA ARG A 673 7.45 44.74 -2.23
C ARG A 673 8.53 43.65 -2.33
N LEU A 674 8.36 42.59 -1.55
CA LEU A 674 9.25 41.44 -1.50
C LEU A 674 8.99 40.54 -2.70
N ASN A 675 9.96 40.46 -3.60
CA ASN A 675 9.87 39.62 -4.78
C ASN A 675 10.52 38.27 -4.51
N SER A 676 9.70 37.25 -4.28
CA SER A 676 10.16 35.87 -4.09
C SER A 676 9.18 34.92 -4.76
N SER A 677 9.71 34.09 -5.65
CA SER A 677 8.99 33.01 -6.33
C SER A 677 9.57 31.65 -5.91
N PRO A 678 8.83 30.54 -6.09
CA PRO A 678 9.38 29.21 -5.84
C PRO A 678 10.69 28.94 -6.61
N ALA A 679 10.82 29.48 -7.82
CA ALA A 679 12.06 29.41 -8.60
C ALA A 679 13.21 30.23 -7.99
N ALA A 680 12.93 31.44 -7.46
CA ALA A 680 13.92 32.25 -6.77
C ALA A 680 14.42 31.56 -5.49
N VAL A 681 13.50 30.93 -4.74
CA VAL A 681 13.83 30.07 -3.60
C VAL A 681 14.75 28.95 -4.06
N ALA A 682 14.40 28.16 -5.07
CA ALA A 682 15.30 27.09 -5.54
C ALA A 682 16.67 27.58 -5.99
N GLN A 683 16.75 28.76 -6.63
CA GLN A 683 18.04 29.33 -7.03
C GLN A 683 18.90 29.68 -5.81
N PHE A 684 18.33 30.38 -4.83
CA PHE A 684 19.01 30.68 -3.56
C PHE A 684 19.53 29.40 -2.87
N PHE A 685 18.75 28.33 -2.92
CA PHE A 685 19.13 27.03 -2.34
C PHE A 685 20.29 26.39 -3.09
N LYS A 686 20.29 26.43 -4.43
CA LYS A 686 21.41 25.93 -5.24
C LYS A 686 22.70 26.66 -4.90
N ASP A 687 22.65 27.98 -4.83
CA ASP A 687 23.81 28.82 -4.51
C ASP A 687 24.30 28.55 -3.09
N THR A 688 23.37 28.31 -2.16
CA THR A 688 23.69 27.96 -0.78
C THR A 688 24.33 26.58 -0.65
N LEU A 689 23.92 25.58 -1.45
CA LEU A 689 24.45 24.22 -1.36
C LEU A 689 25.75 24.03 -2.14
N GLY A 690 25.93 24.73 -3.28
CA GLY A 690 27.12 24.63 -4.12
C GLY A 690 27.45 23.18 -4.51
N ASP A 691 28.69 22.76 -4.25
CA ASP A 691 29.20 21.42 -4.58
C ASP A 691 28.39 20.26 -3.95
N ARG A 692 27.68 20.52 -2.85
CA ARG A 692 26.85 19.52 -2.18
C ARG A 692 25.59 19.15 -2.96
N LEU A 693 25.27 19.88 -4.04
CA LEU A 693 24.19 19.51 -4.96
C LEU A 693 24.35 18.11 -5.56
N VAL A 694 25.60 17.61 -5.65
CA VAL A 694 25.92 16.25 -6.12
C VAL A 694 25.26 15.18 -5.24
N GLU A 695 25.03 15.44 -3.94
CA GLU A 695 24.34 14.53 -3.02
C GLU A 695 22.87 14.24 -3.44
N PHE A 696 22.29 15.07 -4.31
CA PHE A 696 20.91 15.00 -4.79
C PHE A 696 20.82 14.65 -6.29
N ALA A 697 21.93 14.26 -6.92
CA ALA A 697 21.90 13.66 -8.24
C ALA A 697 21.43 12.19 -8.17
N PRO A 698 20.57 11.74 -9.10
CA PRO A 698 20.23 10.33 -9.20
C PRO A 698 21.38 9.58 -9.89
N SER A 699 22.37 9.10 -9.14
CA SER A 699 23.49 8.35 -9.72
C SER A 699 23.10 6.90 -10.05
N THR A 700 23.13 6.54 -11.33
CA THR A 700 23.21 5.16 -11.84
C THR A 700 24.67 4.83 -12.16
N THR A 701 25.40 4.27 -11.20
CA THR A 701 26.68 3.60 -11.49
C THR A 701 26.55 2.13 -11.10
N THR A 702 26.15 1.32 -12.08
CA THR A 702 26.58 -0.07 -12.18
C THR A 702 28.09 -0.08 -12.42
N GLY A 703 28.85 -0.71 -11.52
CA GLY A 703 30.30 -0.83 -11.64
C GLY A 703 30.88 -1.67 -10.52
N THR A 704 31.02 -2.98 -10.80
CA THR A 704 32.07 -3.92 -10.38
C THR A 704 32.74 -3.71 -9.02
N GLY A 705 32.67 -4.77 -8.20
CA GLY A 705 33.18 -4.80 -6.83
C GLY A 705 34.61 -4.30 -6.63
N SER A 706 34.83 -3.71 -5.47
CA SER A 706 36.15 -3.54 -4.89
C SER A 706 36.15 -4.15 -3.49
N HIS A 707 36.83 -5.29 -3.39
CA HIS A 707 37.37 -5.83 -2.15
C HIS A 707 38.17 -4.77 -1.36
N PRO A 708 38.44 -5.02 -0.06
CA PRO A 708 39.00 -4.04 0.85
C PRO A 708 40.37 -3.53 0.40
N ARG A 709 40.54 -2.23 0.59
CA ARG A 709 41.78 -1.44 0.54
C ARG A 709 43.04 -2.22 1.00
N PRO A 710 44.11 -2.31 0.19
CA PRO A 710 45.45 -2.58 0.69
C PRO A 710 46.02 -1.31 1.33
N MET A 711 46.61 -1.46 2.52
CA MET A 711 47.38 -0.44 3.22
C MET A 711 48.63 -0.03 2.40
N PRO A 712 49.11 1.22 2.49
CA PRO A 712 50.37 1.62 1.89
C PRO A 712 51.54 1.24 2.82
N SER A 713 52.39 0.33 2.38
CA SER A 713 53.76 0.17 2.88
C SER A 713 54.71 0.96 1.97
N GLY A 714 55.49 1.85 2.58
CA GLY A 714 56.30 2.84 1.87
C GLY A 714 57.63 2.35 1.29
N THR A 715 58.49 3.35 1.00
CA THR A 715 59.81 3.31 0.34
C THR A 715 59.71 3.15 -1.19
N GLY A 716 60.37 3.89 -2.06
CA GLY A 716 61.38 4.94 -1.98
C GLY A 716 62.05 5.01 -3.38
N SER A 717 62.49 6.21 -3.76
CA SER A 717 63.46 6.50 -4.85
C SER A 717 63.02 6.47 -6.32
N GLY A 718 63.41 7.53 -7.05
CA GLY A 718 63.86 7.41 -8.43
C GLY A 718 63.28 8.40 -9.44
N ASN A 719 63.89 9.58 -9.56
CA ASN A 719 63.88 10.38 -10.80
C ASN A 719 64.41 9.54 -11.99
N VAL A 720 63.95 9.81 -13.22
CA VAL A 720 64.76 10.10 -14.43
C VAL A 720 63.85 10.34 -15.64
N SER A 721 64.27 11.32 -16.45
CA SER A 721 63.66 11.85 -17.69
C SER A 721 63.94 11.01 -18.95
N THR A 722 63.45 11.54 -20.09
CA THR A 722 63.76 11.28 -21.53
C THR A 722 62.85 10.23 -22.20
N GLY A 723 62.36 10.40 -23.43
CA GLY A 723 62.51 11.43 -24.46
C GLY A 723 61.55 11.19 -25.66
N GLU A 724 61.53 12.18 -26.56
CA GLU A 724 60.94 12.32 -27.91
C GLU A 724 60.47 11.08 -28.71
N MET A 725 59.37 11.21 -29.48
CA MET A 725 59.45 11.48 -30.93
C MET A 725 58.08 11.57 -31.65
N ALA A 726 57.95 12.65 -32.43
CA ALA A 726 57.45 12.77 -33.81
C ALA A 726 55.99 12.44 -34.22
N ALA A 727 55.44 13.43 -34.94
CA ALA A 727 54.16 13.49 -35.65
C ALA A 727 54.16 12.70 -36.98
N PRO A 728 53.04 12.77 -37.73
CA PRO A 728 53.13 13.33 -39.07
C PRO A 728 52.07 14.41 -39.37
N THR A 729 52.39 15.22 -40.38
CA THR A 729 51.76 16.45 -40.84
C THR A 729 50.80 16.25 -42.03
N ASP A 730 50.17 17.37 -42.40
CA ASP A 730 49.54 17.76 -43.68
C ASP A 730 48.00 17.77 -43.69
N GLY A 731 47.29 18.87 -44.00
CA GLY A 731 47.74 20.18 -44.47
C GLY A 731 46.60 21.21 -44.66
N ARG A 732 47.00 22.35 -45.24
CA ARG A 732 46.23 23.52 -45.76
C ARG A 732 45.76 24.64 -44.80
N THR A 733 46.52 25.72 -44.89
CA THR A 733 46.26 27.17 -44.64
C THR A 733 45.18 27.81 -45.53
N PRO A 734 44.87 29.13 -45.44
CA PRO A 734 44.67 30.00 -44.26
C PRO A 734 43.47 30.99 -44.42
N GLY A 735 43.08 31.69 -43.35
CA GLY A 735 42.16 32.83 -43.45
C GLY A 735 42.16 33.75 -42.23
N ARG A 736 42.85 34.89 -42.38
CA ARG A 736 42.89 36.15 -41.59
C ARG A 736 41.59 36.49 -40.83
N GLY A 737 41.58 37.19 -39.70
CA GLY A 737 42.65 37.91 -38.98
C GLY A 737 42.09 38.79 -37.85
N SER A 738 43.01 39.54 -37.22
CA SER A 738 42.86 40.76 -36.38
C SER A 738 41.89 40.70 -35.20
N GLY A 739 42.35 40.71 -33.95
CA GLY A 739 42.80 41.91 -33.21
C GLY A 739 41.79 42.12 -32.06
N SER A 740 42.08 42.50 -30.82
CA SER A 740 43.17 43.25 -30.21
C SER A 740 43.13 43.05 -28.68
N HIS A 741 44.31 42.89 -28.10
CA HIS A 741 44.74 43.14 -26.71
C HIS A 741 44.44 44.59 -26.21
N PRO A 742 44.80 45.03 -24.98
CA PRO A 742 45.10 44.31 -23.71
C PRO A 742 44.71 45.08 -22.39
N ALA A 743 45.06 44.45 -21.26
CA ALA A 743 45.66 45.03 -20.02
C ALA A 743 44.76 45.91 -19.12
N THR A 744 44.95 46.04 -17.80
CA THR A 744 46.17 46.13 -16.96
C THR A 744 45.71 45.99 -15.49
N THR A 745 46.19 45.03 -14.69
CA THR A 745 47.25 45.12 -13.64
C THR A 745 47.10 46.16 -12.51
N GLY A 746 47.29 45.69 -11.27
CA GLY A 746 47.76 46.48 -10.11
C GLY A 746 47.32 45.84 -8.77
N SER A 747 48.03 44.90 -8.13
CA SER A 747 49.28 45.00 -7.35
C SER A 747 49.18 45.66 -5.95
N GLY A 748 48.92 44.82 -4.92
CA GLY A 748 49.45 44.84 -3.52
C GLY A 748 49.32 46.10 -2.64
N PRO A 749 49.80 46.11 -1.37
CA PRO A 749 50.36 45.01 -0.55
C PRO A 749 49.83 44.92 0.93
N ARG A 750 50.27 43.85 1.62
CA ARG A 750 50.30 43.54 3.09
C ARG A 750 51.05 44.62 3.95
N PRO A 751 51.19 44.59 5.32
CA PRO A 751 51.23 43.42 6.26
C PRO A 751 50.77 43.60 7.76
N ALA A 752 50.99 42.54 8.57
CA ALA A 752 51.46 42.51 10.00
C ALA A 752 50.43 42.74 11.16
N THR A 753 50.03 41.76 12.01
CA THR A 753 50.65 40.99 13.15
C THR A 753 50.29 41.51 14.56
N GLY A 754 50.01 40.56 15.49
CA GLY A 754 50.04 40.71 16.97
C GLY A 754 48.65 40.90 17.60
N SER A 755 48.26 40.36 18.77
CA SER A 755 48.83 39.46 19.77
C SER A 755 47.73 39.27 20.85
N THR A 756 47.62 38.09 21.46
CA THR A 756 46.73 37.77 22.61
C THR A 756 47.07 38.57 23.88
N PRO A 757 46.10 38.78 24.81
CA PRO A 757 46.07 37.97 26.04
C PRO A 757 44.68 37.69 26.67
N ARG A 758 44.60 36.62 27.46
CA ARG A 758 43.57 36.30 28.50
C ARG A 758 44.14 36.72 29.89
N PRO A 759 43.47 36.49 31.04
CA PRO A 759 42.06 36.43 31.45
C PRO A 759 41.76 37.33 32.69
N MET A 760 40.49 37.49 33.15
CA MET A 760 40.16 37.72 34.59
C MET A 760 38.65 37.71 34.90
N THR A 761 38.27 36.98 35.96
CA THR A 761 36.98 36.98 36.69
C THR A 761 37.06 37.86 37.95
N PRO A 762 35.94 38.43 38.47
CA PRO A 762 35.45 38.09 39.83
C PRO A 762 33.90 38.30 40.01
N PRO A 763 33.29 38.38 41.22
CA PRO A 763 32.89 37.30 42.17
C PRO A 763 31.36 37.35 42.55
N PRO A 764 30.84 36.55 43.52
CA PRO A 764 29.40 36.25 43.69
C PRO A 764 28.68 37.09 44.78
N VAL A 765 27.33 37.15 44.75
CA VAL A 765 26.50 37.76 45.83
C VAL A 765 25.30 36.87 46.18
N ALA A 766 24.99 36.88 47.48
CA ALA A 766 24.25 35.90 48.27
C ALA A 766 22.71 36.00 48.26
N SER A 767 22.08 34.91 48.71
CA SER A 767 20.66 34.73 49.01
C SER A 767 20.17 35.50 50.25
N PRO A 768 18.85 35.70 50.38
CA PRO A 768 18.17 35.63 51.66
C PRO A 768 17.07 34.55 51.71
N ARG A 769 16.86 34.00 52.91
CA ARG A 769 15.82 33.03 53.31
C ARG A 769 14.78 33.75 54.22
N PRO A 770 13.72 33.10 54.71
CA PRO A 770 12.30 33.31 54.39
C PRO A 770 11.50 34.05 55.51
N PRO A 771 10.15 34.07 55.42
CA PRO A 771 9.37 33.65 56.59
C PRO A 771 8.27 32.61 56.28
N ALA A 772 7.67 32.12 57.35
CA ALA A 772 7.03 30.82 57.52
C ALA A 772 5.49 30.79 57.37
N SER A 773 5.00 29.57 57.08
CA SER A 773 3.77 28.88 57.53
C SER A 773 2.48 29.65 57.85
N VAL A 774 1.38 29.27 57.19
CA VAL A 774 0.03 29.09 57.76
C VAL A 774 -0.61 27.87 57.08
N GLY A 775 -1.35 27.08 57.84
CA GLY A 775 -1.77 25.71 57.51
C GLY A 775 -3.19 25.53 56.98
N ALA A 776 -3.48 24.24 56.74
CA ALA A 776 -4.76 23.54 56.84
C ALA A 776 -5.98 23.97 55.99
N GLY A 777 -6.60 22.98 55.32
CA GLY A 777 -8.03 23.06 55.00
C GLY A 777 -8.52 22.25 53.80
N ASN A 778 -8.82 20.97 54.04
CA ASN A 778 -10.00 20.21 53.60
C ASN A 778 -10.63 20.34 52.17
N ALA A 779 -10.84 19.14 51.61
CA ALA A 779 -12.11 18.57 51.14
C ALA A 779 -12.69 18.93 49.75
N LEU A 780 -12.82 17.85 48.95
CA LEU A 780 -14.01 17.41 48.19
C LEU A 780 -14.77 18.46 47.34
N ARG A 781 -14.60 18.34 46.02
CA ARG A 781 -15.67 17.91 45.10
C ARG A 781 -15.12 17.52 43.74
#